data_AF-A0A662DSN3-F1
#
_entry.id   AF-A0A662DSN3-F1
#
_cell.length_a   1.000
_cell.length_b   1.000
_cell.length_c   1.000
_cell.angle_alpha   90.00
_cell.angle_beta   90.00
_cell.angle_gamma   90.00
#
_symmetry.space_group_name_H-M   'P 1'
#
loop_
_entity.id
_entity.type
_entity.pdbx_description
1 polymer ?
#
loop_
_entity_poly.entity_id
_entity_poly.type
_entity_poly.pdbx_seq_one_letter_code
_entity_poly.pdbx_strand_id
1 'polypeptide(L)'
;MTLPWLLFSLIIPPAFAALIWFLARGKKVDPSVIIVLNGLMPGSGLAAVDRPILEVALCVLMGQIGLLVVRGPDIGQLAVFGVVAACWALLYTPWNPLTAQGLPKTTGKPAGGAPDPHTHPVTAPSTDPRDTVGGMANLEQQTESDTPTEGYSVAVRCTECGADVPVPVLQHAARCSFCGSHHLVVGHDDLLQVTIPSKITDTQSLREAVLDHLRYRHYLKLYERFVAPLERQATEVGPTGAMAVRADVEAASTAAESAVSLKADAFRAKIEKTLEIRDSQHFLAPYYHSMGTLFQAAFGRDPRTQDKRLLFTMASLEGALSAQDGIELPPMGKLSYLKTLVSAAQLEAEVRVLLPNNDADTLKNAYGELDRKQLDRSIQTIKLGSSFAEEVRAVVWRPWWTAEFQAAATTESLLIDGASGSVAGPAPFIDSKTFQDLPETARAPGAALHFQPMECPTCGHEFRYEIDAVLHFCINCHRLFDAHGEGKTEIDYDHGTPIPEDAVDLVPFWRFPLQLMTGNGTIITDLRYLKDGIDGKMDQIGDETQQRQDFLWVPAIRCINTRLMTSAFNRLFFHVTSNPPRPIRGRYPLDEKPTPWPVCLKEGEVRHFAPLYLANAFGRRDIARVNVHHVGPWLFDAKLLSSGRLTYLPIPRPVTETFRAYVGRYRGDALAAAQGG
;
A
#
# COMPACT_ATOMS: atom_id res chain seq x y z
N MET A 1 -17.25 51.03 -9.00
CA MET A 1 -15.81 50.72 -8.90
C MET A 1 -15.08 51.58 -9.91
N THR A 2 -14.13 52.41 -9.49
CA THR A 2 -13.40 53.29 -10.41
C THR A 2 -12.35 52.49 -11.18
N LEU A 3 -12.05 52.86 -12.43
CA LEU A 3 -11.02 52.20 -13.24
C LEU A 3 -9.65 52.17 -12.54
N PRO A 4 -9.19 53.23 -11.84
CA PRO A 4 -7.95 53.17 -11.06
C PRO A 4 -7.97 52.13 -9.94
N TRP A 5 -9.11 51.95 -9.24
CA TRP A 5 -9.23 50.96 -8.17
C TRP A 5 -9.19 49.52 -8.70
N LEU A 6 -9.85 49.27 -9.84
CA LEU A 6 -9.80 47.97 -10.50
C LEU A 6 -8.37 47.61 -10.91
N LEU A 7 -7.65 48.53 -11.53
CA LEU A 7 -6.25 48.33 -11.93
C LEU A 7 -5.34 48.12 -10.72
N PHE A 8 -5.53 48.91 -9.66
CA PHE A 8 -4.80 48.74 -8.40
C PHE A 8 -5.03 47.34 -7.80
N SER A 9 -6.30 46.90 -7.74
CA SER A 9 -6.68 45.62 -7.15
C SER A 9 -6.11 44.42 -7.91
N LEU A 10 -5.96 44.51 -9.23
CA LEU A 10 -5.45 43.41 -10.06
C LEU A 10 -3.92 43.39 -10.16
N ILE A 11 -3.27 44.55 -10.19
CA ILE A 11 -1.83 44.63 -10.52
C ILE A 11 -0.96 44.65 -9.27
N ILE A 12 -1.38 45.34 -8.21
CA ILE A 12 -0.51 45.60 -7.06
C ILE A 12 -0.22 44.34 -6.23
N PRO A 13 -1.20 43.49 -5.87
CA PRO A 13 -0.92 42.27 -5.10
C PRO A 13 0.11 41.32 -5.75
N PRO A 14 0.00 40.94 -7.04
CA PRO A 14 1.00 40.07 -7.67
C PRO A 14 2.36 40.77 -7.85
N ALA A 15 2.38 42.06 -8.19
CA ALA A 15 3.63 42.81 -8.33
C ALA A 15 4.38 42.92 -7.00
N PHE A 16 3.65 43.10 -5.89
CA PHE A 16 4.23 43.18 -4.55
C PHE A 16 4.79 41.83 -4.10
N ALA A 17 4.08 40.73 -4.33
CA ALA A 17 4.59 39.38 -4.05
C ALA A 17 5.86 39.06 -4.86
N ALA A 18 5.90 39.42 -6.15
CA ALA A 18 7.08 39.21 -6.99
C ALA A 18 8.29 40.04 -6.54
N LEU A 19 8.06 41.31 -6.13
CA LEU A 19 9.08 42.17 -5.58
C LEU A 19 9.66 41.60 -4.27
N ILE A 20 8.81 41.14 -3.36
CA ILE A 20 9.24 40.53 -2.10
C ILE A 20 10.01 39.24 -2.33
N TRP A 21 9.56 38.38 -3.25
CA TRP A 21 10.31 37.19 -3.63
C TRP A 21 11.73 37.54 -4.08
N PHE A 22 11.89 38.55 -4.94
CA PHE A 22 13.21 38.97 -5.42
C PHE A 22 14.10 39.55 -4.30
N LEU A 23 13.53 40.33 -3.38
CA LEU A 23 14.26 40.97 -2.29
C LEU A 23 14.66 39.99 -1.17
N ALA A 24 13.83 38.99 -0.91
CA ALA A 24 13.99 38.00 0.15
C ALA A 24 14.72 36.73 -0.29
N ARG A 25 14.87 36.49 -1.60
CA ARG A 25 15.53 35.29 -2.14
C ARG A 25 16.90 35.06 -1.51
N GLY A 26 17.06 33.90 -0.87
CA GLY A 26 18.32 33.49 -0.22
C GLY A 26 18.63 34.19 1.10
N LYS A 27 17.72 34.99 1.67
CA LYS A 27 17.89 35.65 2.97
C LYS A 27 16.97 35.02 4.02
N LYS A 28 17.42 34.97 5.28
CA LYS A 28 16.54 34.65 6.42
C LYS A 28 15.72 35.89 6.77
N VAL A 29 14.40 35.80 6.62
CA VAL A 29 13.46 36.87 6.99
C VAL A 29 12.91 36.58 8.38
N ASP A 30 12.79 37.63 9.20
CA ASP A 30 12.24 37.52 10.55
C ASP A 30 10.77 37.04 10.51
N PRO A 31 10.36 36.08 11.38
CA PRO A 31 8.99 35.62 11.51
C PRO A 31 7.92 36.72 11.59
N SER A 32 8.21 37.79 12.34
CA SER A 32 7.31 38.93 12.48
C SER A 32 7.07 39.62 11.14
N VAL A 33 8.13 39.75 10.35
CA VAL A 33 8.11 40.41 9.04
C VAL A 33 7.33 39.57 8.03
N ILE A 34 7.44 38.25 8.07
CA ILE A 34 6.69 37.33 7.21
C ILE A 34 5.18 37.48 7.44
N ILE A 35 4.76 37.50 8.71
CA ILE A 35 3.34 37.63 9.10
C ILE A 35 2.80 39.01 8.72
N VAL A 36 3.54 40.07 9.03
CA VAL A 36 3.14 41.45 8.71
C VAL A 36 3.05 41.68 7.20
N LEU A 37 4.02 41.19 6.42
CA LEU A 37 3.98 41.28 4.96
C LEU A 37 2.74 40.58 4.40
N ASN A 38 2.47 39.34 4.84
CA ASN A 38 1.30 38.60 4.33
C ASN A 38 -0.03 39.22 4.77
N GLY A 39 -0.10 39.85 5.94
CA GLY A 39 -1.29 40.56 6.39
C GLY A 39 -1.54 41.88 5.66
N LEU A 40 -0.48 42.60 5.27
CA LEU A 40 -0.58 43.85 4.49
C LEU A 40 -0.91 43.60 3.02
N MET A 41 -0.26 42.61 2.42
CA MET A 41 -0.48 42.17 1.04
C MET A 41 -0.46 40.64 0.99
N PRO A 42 -1.65 40.00 0.92
CA PRO A 42 -1.76 38.55 0.85
C PRO A 42 -0.89 37.94 -0.26
N GLY A 43 -0.12 36.91 0.10
CA GLY A 43 0.83 36.20 -0.76
C GLY A 43 2.27 36.70 -0.66
N SER A 44 2.52 37.92 -0.18
CA SER A 44 3.88 38.47 -0.10
C SER A 44 4.74 37.84 1.01
N GLY A 45 4.16 37.48 2.15
CA GLY A 45 4.89 36.75 3.20
C GLY A 45 5.22 35.31 2.78
N LEU A 46 4.32 34.65 2.06
CA LEU A 46 4.57 33.32 1.48
C LEU A 46 5.67 33.36 0.41
N ALA A 47 5.71 34.43 -0.38
CA ALA A 47 6.79 34.68 -1.32
C ALA A 47 8.14 34.92 -0.60
N ALA A 48 8.13 35.53 0.59
CA ALA A 48 9.34 35.76 1.39
C ALA A 48 9.97 34.48 1.96
N VAL A 49 9.17 33.42 2.16
CA VAL A 49 9.63 32.09 2.64
C VAL A 49 9.72 31.04 1.52
N ASP A 50 9.75 31.48 0.26
CA ASP A 50 9.95 30.65 -0.94
C ASP A 50 8.94 29.48 -1.06
N ARG A 51 7.67 29.75 -0.74
CA ARG A 51 6.59 28.76 -0.87
C ARG A 51 6.25 28.45 -2.33
N PRO A 52 5.64 27.28 -2.62
CA PRO A 52 5.25 26.91 -3.97
C PRO A 52 4.42 28.01 -4.66
N ILE A 53 4.69 28.23 -5.95
CA ILE A 53 4.06 29.29 -6.75
C ILE A 53 2.52 29.25 -6.69
N LEU A 54 1.94 28.05 -6.68
CA LEU A 54 0.49 27.85 -6.59
C LEU A 54 -0.08 28.37 -5.27
N GLU A 55 0.63 28.17 -4.16
CA GLU A 55 0.21 28.62 -2.84
C GLU A 55 0.29 30.15 -2.72
N VAL A 56 1.37 30.74 -3.23
CA VAL A 56 1.53 32.20 -3.33
C VAL A 56 0.40 32.78 -4.19
N ALA A 57 0.09 32.18 -5.33
CA ALA A 57 -0.95 32.65 -6.25
C ALA A 57 -2.36 32.61 -5.62
N LEU A 58 -2.69 31.55 -4.86
CA LEU A 58 -3.96 31.46 -4.14
C LEU A 58 -4.11 32.57 -3.09
N CYS A 59 -3.05 32.84 -2.33
CA CYS A 59 -3.07 33.89 -1.33
C CYS A 59 -3.16 35.30 -1.98
N VAL A 60 -2.48 35.53 -3.10
CA VAL A 60 -2.62 36.75 -3.91
C VAL A 60 -4.06 36.92 -4.42
N LEU A 61 -4.66 35.88 -4.99
CA LEU A 61 -6.05 35.90 -5.49
C LEU A 61 -7.03 36.27 -4.37
N MET A 62 -6.82 35.74 -3.16
CA MET A 62 -7.63 36.10 -2.00
C MET A 62 -7.53 37.60 -1.68
N GLY A 63 -6.33 38.19 -1.74
CA GLY A 63 -6.13 39.63 -1.58
C GLY A 63 -6.81 40.45 -2.68
N GLN A 64 -6.73 39.99 -3.94
CA GLN A 64 -7.41 40.63 -5.07
C GLN A 64 -8.94 40.60 -4.91
N ILE A 65 -9.50 39.45 -4.48
CA ILE A 65 -10.93 39.31 -4.19
C ILE A 65 -11.34 40.27 -3.07
N GLY A 66 -10.56 40.36 -1.99
CA GLY A 66 -10.80 41.32 -0.91
C GLY A 66 -10.87 42.76 -1.41
N LEU A 67 -9.88 43.20 -2.21
CA LEU A 67 -9.86 44.55 -2.78
C LEU A 67 -11.02 44.82 -3.75
N LEU A 68 -11.47 43.81 -4.49
CA LEU A 68 -12.62 43.90 -5.39
C LEU A 68 -13.97 43.96 -4.66
N VAL A 69 -14.09 43.23 -3.54
CA VAL A 69 -15.31 43.19 -2.71
C VAL A 69 -15.51 44.51 -1.97
N VAL A 70 -14.45 45.08 -1.40
CA VAL A 70 -14.53 46.27 -0.53
C VAL A 70 -14.81 47.56 -1.32
N ARG A 71 -14.63 47.56 -2.65
CA ARG A 71 -14.99 48.66 -3.58
C ARG A 71 -14.46 50.06 -3.16
N GLY A 72 -13.47 50.14 -2.29
CA GLY A 72 -12.85 51.36 -1.75
C GLY A 72 -11.84 51.04 -0.62
N PRO A 73 -11.14 52.05 -0.07
CA PRO A 73 -10.10 51.87 0.96
C PRO A 73 -10.67 51.70 2.37
N ASP A 74 -11.83 51.05 2.52
CA ASP A 74 -12.40 50.78 3.84
C ASP A 74 -11.54 49.73 4.56
N ILE A 75 -10.69 50.22 5.45
CA ILE A 75 -9.68 49.45 6.20
C ILE A 75 -10.36 48.34 7.03
N GLY A 76 -11.60 48.55 7.50
CA GLY A 76 -12.31 47.59 8.36
C GLY A 76 -12.64 46.28 7.64
N GLN A 77 -13.05 46.34 6.38
CA GLN A 77 -13.40 45.15 5.61
C GLN A 77 -12.16 44.45 5.03
N LEU A 78 -11.12 45.21 4.70
CA LEU A 78 -9.83 44.65 4.27
C LEU A 78 -9.09 43.93 5.41
N ALA A 79 -9.32 44.35 6.66
CA ALA A 79 -8.70 43.74 7.83
C ALA A 79 -9.03 42.24 7.97
N VAL A 80 -10.23 41.80 7.57
CA VAL A 80 -10.59 40.37 7.63
C VAL A 80 -9.69 39.53 6.72
N PHE A 81 -9.48 39.97 5.47
CA PHE A 81 -8.60 39.28 4.53
C PHE A 81 -7.13 39.34 4.96
N GLY A 82 -6.71 40.47 5.55
CA GLY A 82 -5.37 40.62 6.11
C GLY A 82 -5.12 39.71 7.31
N VAL A 83 -6.10 39.54 8.22
CA VAL A 83 -5.99 38.63 9.37
C VAL A 83 -5.91 37.17 8.91
N VAL A 84 -6.76 36.76 7.96
CA VAL A 84 -6.71 35.40 7.39
C VAL A 84 -5.36 35.13 6.71
N ALA A 85 -4.86 36.09 5.93
CA ALA A 85 -3.55 35.96 5.30
C ALA A 85 -2.39 35.93 6.32
N ALA A 86 -2.45 36.74 7.38
CA ALA A 86 -1.47 36.73 8.46
C ALA A 86 -1.45 35.38 9.21
N CYS A 87 -2.63 34.81 9.50
CA CYS A 87 -2.75 33.48 10.09
C CYS A 87 -2.20 32.38 9.16
N TRP A 88 -2.41 32.50 7.85
CA TRP A 88 -1.82 31.56 6.88
C TRP A 88 -0.28 31.64 6.91
N ALA A 89 0.30 32.84 6.96
CA ALA A 89 1.75 33.00 7.08
C ALA A 89 2.30 32.51 8.43
N LEU A 90 1.54 32.63 9.52
CA LEU A 90 1.91 32.14 10.85
C LEU A 90 2.23 30.65 10.86
N LEU A 91 1.54 29.85 10.04
CA LEU A 91 1.78 28.41 9.88
C LEU A 91 3.20 28.07 9.42
N TYR A 92 3.86 29.01 8.75
CA TYR A 92 5.22 28.87 8.20
C TYR A 92 6.29 29.55 9.05
N THR A 93 5.92 29.98 10.26
CA THR A 93 6.85 30.57 11.21
C THR A 93 7.04 29.67 12.43
N PRO A 94 8.13 29.86 13.21
CA PRO A 94 8.31 29.17 14.49
C PRO A 94 7.21 29.45 15.52
N TRP A 95 6.33 30.42 15.26
CA TRP A 95 5.19 30.78 16.10
C TRP A 95 3.91 30.04 15.70
N ASN A 96 4.01 29.04 14.82
CA ASN A 96 2.89 28.20 14.47
C ASN A 96 2.33 27.53 15.75
N PRO A 97 1.08 27.84 16.16
CA PRO A 97 0.48 27.31 17.38
C PRO A 97 0.26 25.79 17.32
N LEU A 98 0.27 25.20 16.11
CA LEU A 98 0.18 23.74 15.90
C LEU A 98 1.51 23.02 16.18
N THR A 99 2.64 23.73 16.15
CA THR A 99 3.97 23.18 16.50
C THR A 99 4.44 23.55 17.91
N ALA A 100 3.77 24.49 18.58
CA ALA A 100 4.11 24.92 19.95
C ALA A 100 3.70 23.91 21.04
N GLN A 101 2.90 22.89 20.69
CA GLN A 101 2.61 21.74 21.53
C GLN A 101 3.51 20.55 21.11
N GLY A 102 4.71 20.48 21.68
CA GLY A 102 5.55 19.28 21.60
C GLY A 102 6.95 19.48 21.01
N LEU A 103 7.83 20.19 21.73
CA LEU A 103 9.26 19.92 21.65
C LEU A 103 9.92 20.17 23.02
N PRO A 104 10.70 19.22 23.57
CA PRO A 104 11.48 19.44 24.78
C PRO A 104 12.55 20.50 24.55
N LYS A 105 12.69 21.44 25.49
CA LYS A 105 13.72 22.48 25.50
C LYS A 105 15.11 21.83 25.53
N THR A 106 15.87 21.94 24.45
CA THR A 106 17.31 21.67 24.44
C THR A 106 18.04 22.80 25.16
N THR A 107 18.45 22.57 26.41
CA THR A 107 19.52 23.35 27.06
C THR A 107 20.88 22.86 26.53
N GLY A 108 21.80 23.79 26.30
CA GLY A 108 23.03 23.53 25.54
C GLY A 108 24.22 22.93 26.33
N LYS A 109 25.14 22.36 25.53
CA LYS A 109 26.61 22.11 25.71
C LYS A 109 27.07 20.91 26.57
N PRO A 110 28.31 20.38 26.37
CA PRO A 110 29.00 19.94 25.14
C PRO A 110 29.57 18.49 25.23
N ALA A 111 30.00 17.96 24.07
CA ALA A 111 30.90 16.84 23.78
C ALA A 111 31.34 15.83 24.89
N GLY A 112 31.11 14.54 24.59
CA GLY A 112 31.97 13.42 25.02
C GLY A 112 31.36 12.46 26.05
N GLY A 113 31.07 11.23 25.63
CA GLY A 113 30.76 10.10 26.53
C GLY A 113 29.64 9.21 25.99
N ALA A 114 29.95 7.95 25.69
CA ALA A 114 29.01 6.92 25.28
C ALA A 114 27.98 6.60 26.37
N PRO A 115 26.74 6.16 26.06
CA PRO A 115 25.82 5.66 27.07
C PRO A 115 25.69 4.13 27.06
N ASP A 116 25.76 3.57 28.26
CA ASP A 116 25.35 2.22 28.67
C ASP A 116 23.84 1.98 28.42
N PRO A 117 23.39 0.74 28.17
CA PRO A 117 22.05 0.46 27.69
C PRO A 117 21.09 -0.03 28.77
N HIS A 118 20.84 0.69 29.86
CA HIS A 118 19.76 0.34 30.79
C HIS A 118 19.19 1.54 31.54
N THR A 119 18.18 2.22 30.98
CA THR A 119 17.09 2.86 31.74
C THR A 119 16.02 3.43 30.79
N HIS A 120 14.86 2.79 30.71
CA HIS A 120 13.64 3.40 30.13
C HIS A 120 12.90 4.18 31.23
N PRO A 121 12.55 5.46 31.05
CA PRO A 121 11.58 6.13 31.89
C PRO A 121 10.17 5.69 31.49
N VAL A 122 9.43 5.16 32.46
CA VAL A 122 7.99 4.88 32.40
C VAL A 122 7.26 6.17 32.03
N THR A 123 6.52 6.15 30.93
CA THR A 123 5.65 7.27 30.51
C THR A 123 4.22 6.97 30.99
N ALA A 124 3.60 7.92 31.67
CA ALA A 124 2.24 7.80 32.20
C ALA A 124 1.18 7.88 31.07
N PRO A 125 0.04 7.16 31.19
CA PRO A 125 -0.99 7.14 30.15
C PRO A 125 -1.79 8.45 30.08
N SER A 126 -2.14 8.86 28.86
CA SER A 126 -3.03 10.00 28.57
C SER A 126 -4.48 9.65 28.94
N THR A 127 -5.26 10.66 29.29
CA THR A 127 -6.65 10.55 29.79
C THR A 127 -7.67 11.15 28.80
N ASP A 128 -7.47 11.03 27.49
CA ASP A 128 -8.45 11.51 26.49
C ASP A 128 -9.39 10.36 26.06
N PRO A 129 -10.70 10.41 26.38
CA PRO A 129 -11.65 9.31 26.10
C PRO A 129 -11.92 9.05 24.62
N ARG A 130 -11.50 9.97 23.73
CA ARG A 130 -11.69 9.85 22.26
C ARG A 130 -10.67 8.94 21.57
N ASP A 131 -9.54 8.66 22.22
CA ASP A 131 -8.53 7.74 21.68
C ASP A 131 -8.84 6.26 21.99
N THR A 132 -9.88 6.00 22.80
CA THR A 132 -10.21 4.65 23.27
C THR A 132 -11.39 3.95 22.61
N VAL A 133 -12.13 4.55 21.66
CA VAL A 133 -13.28 3.84 21.06
C VAL A 133 -13.53 4.22 19.59
N GLY A 134 -13.28 3.25 18.71
CA GLY A 134 -13.66 3.24 17.29
C GLY A 134 -13.67 1.83 16.70
N GLY A 135 -14.03 0.82 17.49
CA GLY A 135 -14.18 -0.57 17.02
C GLY A 135 -15.34 -0.66 16.02
N MET A 136 -15.00 -1.01 14.78
CA MET A 136 -15.86 -1.23 13.60
C MET A 136 -16.20 -0.04 12.68
N ALA A 137 -15.84 1.21 13.01
CA ALA A 137 -16.02 2.34 12.08
C ALA A 137 -14.75 3.13 11.74
N ASN A 138 -13.65 2.96 12.48
CA ASN A 138 -12.37 3.63 12.20
C ASN A 138 -11.26 2.60 11.93
N LEU A 139 -11.34 1.95 10.75
CA LEU A 139 -10.21 1.30 10.10
C LEU A 139 -9.56 2.21 9.04
N GLU A 140 -9.95 3.48 9.00
CA GLU A 140 -9.28 4.53 8.24
C GLU A 140 -8.60 5.51 9.19
N GLN A 141 -7.29 5.70 8.97
CA GLN A 141 -6.39 6.66 9.62
C GLN A 141 -6.07 6.42 11.11
N GLN A 142 -5.32 5.36 11.38
CA GLN A 142 -4.31 5.44 12.45
C GLN A 142 -3.10 6.21 11.91
N THR A 143 -2.81 7.35 12.52
CA THR A 143 -1.64 8.20 12.24
C THR A 143 -0.38 7.36 12.35
N GLU A 144 0.36 7.27 11.24
CA GLU A 144 1.63 6.56 11.16
C GLU A 144 2.65 7.20 12.09
N SER A 145 3.15 6.43 13.05
CA SER A 145 4.41 6.74 13.71
C SER A 145 5.54 6.62 12.68
N ASP A 146 6.39 7.64 12.56
CA ASP A 146 7.57 7.74 11.68
C ASP A 146 8.70 6.72 12.00
N THR A 147 8.41 5.63 12.70
CA THR A 147 9.33 4.52 12.93
C THR A 147 8.83 3.30 12.14
N PRO A 148 9.62 2.74 11.22
CA PRO A 148 9.22 1.56 10.46
C PRO A 148 8.98 0.41 11.43
N THR A 149 7.71 0.11 11.70
CA THR A 149 7.34 -1.05 12.50
C THR A 149 7.37 -2.27 11.58
N GLU A 150 8.20 -3.25 11.95
CA GLU A 150 8.59 -4.36 11.09
C GLU A 150 7.44 -5.35 10.86
N GLY A 151 7.11 -5.62 9.59
CA GLY A 151 6.24 -6.74 9.21
C GLY A 151 6.90 -8.11 9.51
N TYR A 152 6.19 -9.22 9.23
CA TYR A 152 6.65 -10.58 9.53
C TYR A 152 8.10 -10.80 9.11
N SER A 153 8.99 -10.98 10.10
CA SER A 153 10.38 -11.30 9.86
C SER A 153 10.71 -12.68 10.42
N VAL A 154 11.46 -13.45 9.62
CA VAL A 154 12.06 -14.70 10.06
C VAL A 154 13.49 -14.40 10.47
N ALA A 155 13.87 -14.80 11.68
CA ALA A 155 15.24 -14.69 12.13
C ALA A 155 16.10 -15.70 11.37
N VAL A 156 17.01 -15.21 10.53
CA VAL A 156 18.01 -16.01 9.82
C VAL A 156 19.38 -15.60 10.34
N ARG A 157 20.24 -16.58 10.65
CA ARG A 157 21.59 -16.27 11.15
C ARG A 157 22.44 -15.65 10.06
N CYS A 158 23.00 -14.48 10.35
CA CYS A 158 23.98 -13.81 9.48
C CYS A 158 25.17 -14.73 9.22
N THR A 159 25.53 -14.92 7.95
CA THR A 159 26.68 -15.74 7.55
C THR A 159 28.02 -15.12 7.95
N GLU A 160 28.07 -13.82 8.21
CA GLU A 160 29.30 -13.10 8.56
C GLU A 160 29.55 -13.03 10.07
N CYS A 161 28.53 -12.64 10.85
CA CYS A 161 28.69 -12.40 12.29
C CYS A 161 27.90 -13.34 13.20
N GLY A 162 27.05 -14.20 12.63
CA GLY A 162 26.21 -15.13 13.40
C GLY A 162 25.03 -14.49 14.15
N ALA A 163 24.85 -13.17 14.07
CA ALA A 163 23.70 -12.48 14.65
C ALA A 163 22.40 -12.88 13.94
N ASP A 164 21.30 -12.90 14.68
CA ASP A 164 19.98 -13.14 14.11
C ASP A 164 19.54 -11.90 13.32
N VAL A 165 19.27 -12.10 12.03
CA VAL A 165 18.82 -11.04 11.12
C VAL A 165 17.32 -11.22 10.89
N PRO A 166 16.49 -10.23 11.23
CA PRO A 166 15.09 -10.26 10.86
C PRO A 166 14.96 -10.08 9.34
N VAL A 167 14.47 -11.11 8.65
CA VAL A 167 14.23 -11.09 7.21
C VAL A 167 12.74 -10.97 6.94
N PRO A 168 12.25 -9.81 6.46
CA PRO A 168 10.85 -9.70 6.07
C PRO A 168 10.55 -10.65 4.91
N VAL A 169 9.49 -11.43 5.02
CA VAL A 169 9.32 -12.63 4.18
C VAL A 169 9.02 -12.36 2.71
N LEU A 170 8.71 -11.12 2.36
CA LEU A 170 8.58 -10.66 0.97
C LEU A 170 9.89 -10.19 0.34
N GLN A 171 10.99 -10.17 1.08
CA GLN A 171 12.27 -9.64 0.62
C GLN A 171 13.16 -10.76 0.08
N HIS A 172 13.80 -10.48 -1.04
CA HIS A 172 14.84 -11.30 -1.66
C HIS A 172 16.25 -10.85 -1.25
N ALA A 173 16.37 -9.75 -0.51
CA ALA A 173 17.61 -9.31 0.09
C ALA A 173 17.36 -8.73 1.49
N ALA A 174 18.31 -8.96 2.41
CA ALA A 174 18.26 -8.45 3.77
C ALA A 174 19.59 -7.80 4.16
N ARG A 175 19.54 -6.86 5.11
CA ARG A 175 20.73 -6.22 5.69
C ARG A 175 20.83 -6.59 7.18
N CYS A 176 21.96 -7.12 7.59
CA CYS A 176 22.24 -7.36 8.99
C CYS A 176 22.38 -6.02 9.72
N SER A 177 21.54 -5.76 10.72
CA SER A 177 21.61 -4.55 11.54
C SER A 177 22.84 -4.51 12.47
N PHE A 178 23.43 -5.67 12.78
CA PHE A 178 24.58 -5.79 13.66
C PHE A 178 25.91 -5.48 12.96
N CYS A 179 26.28 -6.22 11.91
CA CYS A 179 27.54 -6.00 11.18
C CYS A 179 27.39 -5.20 9.88
N GLY A 180 26.16 -4.93 9.43
CA GLY A 180 25.90 -4.15 8.23
C GLY A 180 25.97 -4.92 6.91
N SER A 181 26.29 -6.23 6.92
CA SER A 181 26.40 -7.06 5.72
C SER A 181 25.06 -7.20 5.00
N HIS A 182 25.12 -7.28 3.67
CA HIS A 182 23.98 -7.59 2.82
C HIS A 182 23.94 -9.08 2.50
N HIS A 183 22.74 -9.65 2.43
CA HIS A 183 22.51 -11.06 2.13
C HIS A 183 21.41 -11.22 1.10
N LEU A 184 21.57 -12.22 0.23
CA LEU A 184 20.49 -12.73 -0.60
C LEU A 184 19.64 -13.69 0.23
N VAL A 185 18.33 -13.51 0.17
CA VAL A 185 17.35 -14.37 0.84
C VAL A 185 16.86 -15.40 -0.15
N VAL A 186 17.09 -16.68 0.15
CA VAL A 186 16.68 -17.81 -0.69
C VAL A 186 15.91 -18.84 0.13
N GLY A 187 15.10 -19.65 -0.55
CA GLY A 187 14.35 -20.74 0.08
C GLY A 187 13.08 -20.28 0.80
N HIS A 188 12.29 -19.40 0.17
CA HIS A 188 10.95 -19.07 0.65
C HIS A 188 10.11 -20.35 0.81
N ASP A 189 9.64 -20.63 2.04
CA ASP A 189 8.75 -21.76 2.32
C ASP A 189 7.48 -21.66 1.46
N ASP A 190 6.99 -22.80 0.93
CA ASP A 190 5.73 -22.87 0.18
C ASP A 190 4.50 -22.46 1.03
N LEU A 191 4.63 -22.50 2.37
CA LEU A 191 3.59 -22.12 3.33
C LEU A 191 4.20 -21.57 4.62
N LEU A 192 4.06 -20.28 4.85
CA LEU A 192 4.57 -19.61 6.04
C LEU A 192 3.73 -19.91 7.28
N GLN A 193 4.35 -19.85 8.47
CA GLN A 193 3.68 -20.05 9.75
C GLN A 193 3.95 -18.84 10.66
N VAL A 194 2.93 -17.98 10.80
CA VAL A 194 3.08 -16.66 11.43
C VAL A 194 2.01 -16.46 12.49
N THR A 195 2.28 -15.63 13.50
CA THR A 195 1.29 -15.28 14.51
C THR A 195 1.13 -13.77 14.61
N ILE A 196 -0.07 -13.34 14.99
CA ILE A 196 -0.31 -11.94 15.36
C ILE A 196 0.07 -11.79 16.85
N PRO A 197 0.90 -10.79 17.22
CA PRO A 197 1.18 -10.52 18.62
C PRO A 197 -0.09 -10.27 19.42
N SER A 198 -0.22 -10.89 20.60
CA SER A 198 -1.35 -10.66 21.48
C SER A 198 -1.13 -9.39 22.31
N LYS A 199 -2.13 -8.51 22.35
CA LYS A 199 -2.21 -7.42 23.33
C LYS A 199 -2.70 -7.91 24.70
N ILE A 200 -3.44 -9.03 24.72
CA ILE A 200 -3.91 -9.68 25.94
C ILE A 200 -2.96 -10.83 26.27
N THR A 201 -2.15 -10.63 27.30
CA THR A 201 -1.10 -11.59 27.70
C THR A 201 -1.43 -12.30 29.00
N ASP A 202 -2.37 -11.77 29.79
CA ASP A 202 -2.69 -12.28 31.12
C ASP A 202 -4.17 -12.06 31.51
N THR A 203 -4.56 -12.60 32.66
CA THR A 203 -5.93 -12.47 33.18
C THR A 203 -6.30 -11.02 33.52
N GLN A 204 -5.33 -10.15 33.83
CA GLN A 204 -5.60 -8.75 34.17
C GLN A 204 -5.96 -7.95 32.91
N SER A 205 -5.16 -8.06 31.85
CA SER A 205 -5.43 -7.46 30.54
C SER A 205 -6.72 -8.00 29.93
N LEU A 206 -7.04 -9.29 30.14
CA LEU A 206 -8.33 -9.88 29.77
C LEU A 206 -9.49 -9.21 30.53
N ARG A 207 -9.34 -9.01 31.84
CA ARG A 207 -10.33 -8.31 32.68
C ARG A 207 -10.58 -6.88 32.19
N GLU A 208 -9.52 -6.16 31.84
CA GLU A 208 -9.63 -4.79 31.29
C GLU A 208 -10.42 -4.77 29.98
N ALA A 209 -10.12 -5.69 29.04
CA ALA A 209 -10.85 -5.79 27.78
C ALA A 209 -12.36 -6.05 27.99
N VAL A 210 -12.72 -6.88 28.97
CA VAL A 210 -14.13 -7.13 29.34
C VAL A 210 -14.77 -5.88 29.96
N LEU A 211 -14.06 -5.17 30.85
CA LEU A 211 -14.56 -3.92 31.46
C LEU A 211 -14.83 -2.85 30.40
N ASP A 212 -13.92 -2.69 29.46
CA ASP A 212 -14.05 -1.71 28.37
C ASP A 212 -15.21 -2.07 27.43
N HIS A 213 -15.43 -3.36 27.16
CA HIS A 213 -16.59 -3.81 26.41
C HIS A 213 -17.92 -3.53 27.14
N LEU A 214 -18.00 -3.80 28.45
CA LEU A 214 -19.20 -3.53 29.25
C LEU A 214 -19.47 -2.03 29.35
N ARG A 215 -18.42 -1.22 29.52
CA ARG A 215 -18.47 0.24 29.43
C ARG A 215 -19.04 0.67 28.08
N TYR A 216 -18.52 0.13 26.98
CA TYR A 216 -18.94 0.48 25.63
C TYR A 216 -20.41 0.11 25.35
N ARG A 217 -20.86 -1.10 25.73
CA ARG A 217 -22.28 -1.49 25.64
C ARG A 217 -23.18 -0.53 26.44
N HIS A 218 -22.73 -0.05 27.59
CA HIS A 218 -23.47 0.94 28.37
C HIS A 218 -23.48 2.32 27.71
N TYR A 219 -22.32 2.76 27.20
CA TYR A 219 -22.19 3.99 26.41
C TYR A 219 -23.15 3.99 25.23
N LEU A 220 -23.20 2.92 24.42
CA LEU A 220 -24.11 2.84 23.25
C LEU A 220 -25.58 2.98 23.65
N LYS A 221 -26.02 2.31 24.73
CA LYS A 221 -27.38 2.44 25.24
C LYS A 221 -27.73 3.88 25.67
N LEU A 222 -26.77 4.58 26.27
CA LEU A 222 -26.94 5.97 26.65
C LEU A 222 -26.89 6.90 25.43
N TYR A 223 -25.99 6.63 24.49
CA TYR A 223 -25.82 7.40 23.26
C TYR A 223 -27.09 7.35 22.40
N GLU A 224 -27.65 6.16 22.16
CA GLU A 224 -28.92 5.98 21.43
C GLU A 224 -30.08 6.73 22.08
N ARG A 225 -30.06 6.84 23.41
CA ARG A 225 -31.14 7.50 24.18
C ARG A 225 -31.00 9.01 24.26
N PHE A 226 -29.78 9.54 24.33
CA PHE A 226 -29.53 10.94 24.69
C PHE A 226 -28.83 11.76 23.59
N VAL A 227 -28.04 11.13 22.72
CA VAL A 227 -27.22 11.81 21.70
C VAL A 227 -27.83 11.64 20.31
N ALA A 228 -28.12 10.40 19.91
CA ALA A 228 -28.67 10.10 18.58
C ALA A 228 -29.96 10.88 18.23
N PRO A 229 -30.90 11.17 19.15
CA PRO A 229 -32.05 12.02 18.86
C PRO A 229 -31.68 13.47 18.53
N LEU A 230 -30.64 14.02 19.17
CA LEU A 230 -30.16 15.38 18.92
C LEU A 230 -29.50 15.49 17.54
N GLU A 231 -28.66 14.52 17.18
CA GLU A 231 -28.01 14.49 15.86
C GLU A 231 -29.01 14.33 14.71
N ARG A 232 -30.05 13.52 14.90
CA ARG A 232 -31.14 13.40 13.92
C ARG A 232 -31.92 14.70 13.74
N GLN A 233 -32.04 15.51 14.79
CA GLN A 233 -32.65 16.84 14.74
C GLN A 233 -31.72 17.92 14.19
N ALA A 234 -30.40 17.68 14.17
CA ALA A 234 -29.41 18.62 13.65
C ALA A 234 -29.44 18.75 12.12
N THR A 235 -30.13 17.83 11.44
CA THR A 235 -30.20 17.76 9.98
C THR A 235 -31.48 18.43 9.46
N GLU A 236 -31.39 19.71 9.09
CA GLU A 236 -32.49 20.41 8.40
C GLU A 236 -32.19 20.53 6.90
N VAL A 237 -33.19 20.26 6.06
CA VAL A 237 -33.12 20.49 4.61
C VAL A 237 -33.55 21.92 4.34
N GLY A 238 -32.60 22.75 3.87
CA GLY A 238 -32.89 24.11 3.46
C GLY A 238 -33.82 24.17 2.24
N PRO A 239 -34.41 25.34 1.93
CA PRO A 239 -35.37 25.51 0.83
C PRO A 239 -34.80 25.21 -0.57
N THR A 240 -33.47 25.07 -0.71
CA THR A 240 -32.76 24.67 -1.93
C THR A 240 -32.37 23.18 -1.97
N GLY A 241 -32.74 22.39 -0.96
CA GLY A 241 -32.32 20.99 -0.81
C GLY A 241 -30.94 20.80 -0.15
N ALA A 242 -30.27 21.88 0.24
CA ALA A 242 -28.99 21.80 0.95
C ALA A 242 -29.19 21.39 2.42
N MET A 243 -28.50 20.35 2.86
CA MET A 243 -28.45 19.95 4.28
C MET A 243 -27.54 20.93 5.02
N ALA A 244 -28.05 21.59 6.07
CA ALA A 244 -27.26 22.44 6.95
C ALA A 244 -27.33 21.89 8.37
N VAL A 245 -26.16 21.71 8.99
CA VAL A 245 -26.06 21.32 10.41
C VAL A 245 -26.25 22.56 11.26
N ARG A 246 -27.17 22.49 12.21
CA ARG A 246 -27.44 23.55 13.17
C ARG A 246 -26.36 23.58 14.26
N ALA A 247 -25.53 24.63 14.28
CA ALA A 247 -24.39 24.77 15.21
C ALA A 247 -24.79 24.72 16.70
N ASP A 248 -26.00 25.18 17.05
CA ASP A 248 -26.57 25.06 18.39
C ASP A 248 -26.87 23.60 18.78
N VAL A 249 -27.30 22.79 17.82
CA VAL A 249 -27.59 21.36 18.01
C VAL A 249 -26.31 20.53 18.06
N GLU A 250 -25.29 20.91 17.28
CA GLU A 250 -23.96 20.27 17.30
C GLU A 250 -23.25 20.46 18.65
N ALA A 251 -23.27 21.68 19.19
CA ALA A 251 -22.74 21.96 20.53
C ALA A 251 -23.50 21.19 21.62
N ALA A 252 -24.84 21.10 21.51
CA ALA A 252 -25.66 20.32 22.43
C ALA A 252 -25.37 18.80 22.33
N SER A 253 -25.17 18.28 21.12
CA SER A 253 -24.81 16.87 20.89
C SER A 253 -23.46 16.54 21.53
N THR A 254 -22.45 17.38 21.30
CA THR A 254 -21.10 17.22 21.87
C THR A 254 -21.12 17.23 23.41
N ALA A 255 -21.90 18.14 24.01
CA ALA A 255 -22.06 18.20 25.46
C ALA A 255 -22.81 16.97 26.02
N ALA A 256 -23.84 16.51 25.31
CA ALA A 256 -24.59 15.30 25.66
C ALA A 256 -23.70 14.05 25.59
N GLU A 257 -22.88 13.92 24.54
CA GLU A 257 -21.94 12.82 24.36
C GLU A 257 -20.90 12.80 25.49
N SER A 258 -20.32 13.96 25.82
CA SER A 258 -19.38 14.08 26.94
C SER A 258 -20.01 13.63 28.27
N ALA A 259 -21.26 14.02 28.53
CA ALA A 259 -22.00 13.59 29.73
C ALA A 259 -22.32 12.09 29.70
N VAL A 260 -22.60 11.52 28.52
CA VAL A 260 -22.80 10.07 28.33
C VAL A 260 -21.51 9.30 28.59
N SER A 261 -20.36 9.77 28.11
CA SER A 261 -19.05 9.16 28.37
C SER A 261 -18.75 9.11 29.86
N LEU A 262 -18.91 10.23 30.59
CA LEU A 262 -18.70 10.27 32.05
C LEU A 262 -19.59 9.28 32.81
N LYS A 263 -20.85 9.11 32.38
CA LYS A 263 -21.75 8.11 32.97
C LYS A 263 -21.30 6.68 32.67
N ALA A 264 -20.77 6.42 31.48
CA ALA A 264 -20.19 5.12 31.13
C ALA A 264 -18.93 4.82 31.97
N ASP A 265 -18.08 5.82 32.22
CA ASP A 265 -16.89 5.68 33.08
C ASP A 265 -17.28 5.36 34.53
N ALA A 266 -18.29 6.05 35.06
CA ALA A 266 -18.83 5.76 36.39
C ALA A 266 -19.43 4.34 36.48
N PHE A 267 -20.06 3.87 35.40
CA PHE A 267 -20.55 2.50 35.30
C PHE A 267 -19.40 1.48 35.30
N ARG A 268 -18.32 1.71 34.53
CA ARG A 268 -17.11 0.88 34.52
C ARG A 268 -16.53 0.72 35.92
N ALA A 269 -16.31 1.83 36.63
CA ALA A 269 -15.76 1.83 37.99
C ALA A 269 -16.66 1.11 39.03
N LYS A 270 -17.97 1.04 38.79
CA LYS A 270 -18.90 0.27 39.63
C LYS A 270 -18.78 -1.22 39.36
N ILE A 271 -18.76 -1.62 38.08
CA ILE A 271 -18.70 -3.03 37.67
C ILE A 271 -17.36 -3.65 38.02
N GLU A 272 -16.26 -2.90 37.89
CA GLU A 272 -14.90 -3.32 38.23
C GLU A 272 -14.79 -3.95 39.64
N LYS A 273 -15.58 -3.48 40.61
CA LYS A 273 -15.58 -4.02 41.98
C LYS A 273 -16.26 -5.38 42.13
N THR A 274 -17.08 -5.75 41.15
CA THR A 274 -17.94 -6.95 41.18
C THR A 274 -17.67 -7.93 40.06
N LEU A 275 -16.84 -7.54 39.08
CA LEU A 275 -16.47 -8.40 37.96
C LEU A 275 -15.57 -9.53 38.46
N GLU A 276 -15.88 -10.75 38.10
CA GLU A 276 -15.06 -11.93 38.34
C GLU A 276 -14.97 -12.74 37.04
N ILE A 277 -13.76 -13.13 36.66
CA ILE A 277 -13.55 -14.07 35.55
C ILE A 277 -13.56 -15.46 36.18
N ARG A 278 -14.55 -16.28 35.81
CA ARG A 278 -14.75 -17.61 36.39
C ARG A 278 -13.95 -18.68 35.67
N ASP A 279 -13.96 -18.60 34.34
CA ASP A 279 -13.25 -19.51 33.47
C ASP A 279 -12.70 -18.75 32.28
N SER A 280 -11.51 -19.14 31.82
CA SER A 280 -10.92 -18.58 30.61
C SER A 280 -10.04 -19.59 29.89
N GLN A 281 -10.09 -19.54 28.57
CA GLN A 281 -9.27 -20.36 27.70
C GLN A 281 -8.61 -19.46 26.66
N HIS A 282 -7.28 -19.43 26.68
CA HIS A 282 -6.47 -18.85 25.61
C HIS A 282 -6.21 -19.91 24.54
N PHE A 283 -6.38 -19.55 23.28
CA PHE A 283 -6.09 -20.45 22.16
C PHE A 283 -5.71 -19.67 20.90
N LEU A 284 -5.06 -20.37 19.97
CA LEU A 284 -4.79 -19.84 18.63
C LEU A 284 -5.69 -20.49 17.61
N ALA A 285 -6.25 -19.67 16.73
CA ALA A 285 -6.99 -20.14 15.57
C ALA A 285 -6.19 -19.87 14.29
N PRO A 286 -6.04 -20.86 13.40
CA PRO A 286 -5.33 -20.69 12.15
C PRO A 286 -6.25 -20.06 11.09
N TYR A 287 -5.68 -19.12 10.35
CA TYR A 287 -6.28 -18.53 9.16
C TYR A 287 -5.35 -18.75 7.97
N TYR A 288 -5.91 -19.23 6.87
CA TYR A 288 -5.15 -19.25 5.63
C TYR A 288 -5.10 -17.84 5.05
N HIS A 289 -3.93 -17.46 4.57
CA HIS A 289 -3.66 -16.17 3.99
C HIS A 289 -2.84 -16.31 2.72
N SER A 290 -3.11 -15.44 1.75
CA SER A 290 -2.34 -15.30 0.53
C SER A 290 -2.32 -13.85 0.10
N MET A 291 -1.19 -13.50 -0.49
CA MET A 291 -0.96 -12.24 -1.16
C MET A 291 -0.33 -12.53 -2.52
N GLY A 292 -0.76 -11.78 -3.52
CA GLY A 292 -0.24 -11.94 -4.87
C GLY A 292 -0.71 -10.83 -5.79
N THR A 293 -0.31 -10.90 -7.05
CA THR A 293 -0.72 -9.92 -8.06
C THR A 293 -1.76 -10.55 -8.97
N LEU A 294 -2.97 -9.98 -8.98
CA LEU A 294 -4.01 -10.32 -9.94
C LEU A 294 -3.83 -9.51 -11.22
N PHE A 295 -3.67 -10.21 -12.34
CA PHE A 295 -3.65 -9.64 -13.68
C PHE A 295 -5.00 -9.89 -14.35
N GLN A 296 -5.57 -8.87 -15.00
CA GLN A 296 -6.87 -8.97 -15.65
C GLN A 296 -6.88 -8.31 -17.02
N ALA A 297 -7.62 -8.93 -17.94
CA ALA A 297 -8.08 -8.29 -19.16
C ALA A 297 -9.61 -8.27 -19.18
N ALA A 298 -10.20 -7.07 -19.24
CA ALA A 298 -11.64 -6.87 -19.21
C ALA A 298 -12.13 -6.38 -20.57
N PHE A 299 -13.07 -7.13 -21.17
CA PHE A 299 -13.81 -6.71 -22.36
C PHE A 299 -15.20 -6.25 -21.97
N GLY A 300 -15.57 -5.05 -22.39
CA GLY A 300 -16.83 -4.45 -22.00
C GLY A 300 -17.19 -3.23 -22.82
N ARG A 301 -18.06 -2.38 -22.27
CA ARG A 301 -18.45 -1.11 -22.87
C ARG A 301 -18.16 0.05 -21.95
N ASP A 302 -17.76 1.17 -22.53
CA ASP A 302 -17.75 2.45 -21.83
C ASP A 302 -19.19 2.77 -21.39
N PRO A 303 -19.48 3.01 -20.10
CA PRO A 303 -20.84 3.22 -19.62
C PRO A 303 -21.46 4.50 -20.21
N ARG A 304 -20.64 5.48 -20.60
CA ARG A 304 -21.09 6.76 -21.17
C ARG A 304 -21.25 6.68 -22.68
N THR A 305 -20.23 6.21 -23.40
CA THR A 305 -20.26 6.20 -24.88
C THR A 305 -20.81 4.92 -25.49
N GLN A 306 -20.95 3.86 -24.69
CA GLN A 306 -21.32 2.50 -25.12
C GLN A 306 -20.31 1.86 -26.09
N ASP A 307 -19.15 2.49 -26.32
CA ASP A 307 -18.08 1.96 -27.15
C ASP A 307 -17.48 0.72 -26.51
N LYS A 308 -17.17 -0.29 -27.33
CA LYS A 308 -16.44 -1.47 -26.87
C LYS A 308 -15.05 -1.07 -26.38
N ARG A 309 -14.62 -1.68 -25.27
CA ARG A 309 -13.30 -1.49 -24.66
C ARG A 309 -12.72 -2.84 -24.29
N LEU A 310 -11.40 -2.95 -24.42
CA LEU A 310 -10.60 -4.03 -23.90
C LEU A 310 -9.45 -3.40 -23.10
N LEU A 311 -9.36 -3.72 -21.82
CA LEU A 311 -8.44 -3.07 -20.89
C LEU A 311 -7.63 -4.12 -20.13
N PHE A 312 -6.32 -3.91 -20.05
CA PHE A 312 -5.46 -4.65 -19.13
C PHE A 312 -5.30 -3.86 -17.82
N THR A 313 -5.44 -4.56 -16.70
CA THR A 313 -5.29 -3.99 -15.36
C THR A 313 -4.65 -5.00 -14.43
N MET A 314 -4.04 -4.50 -13.36
CA MET A 314 -3.39 -5.34 -12.36
C MET A 314 -3.53 -4.74 -10.96
N ALA A 315 -3.67 -5.62 -9.97
CA ALA A 315 -3.69 -5.23 -8.57
C ALA A 315 -3.12 -6.31 -7.67
N SER A 316 -2.32 -5.90 -6.70
CA SER A 316 -1.98 -6.71 -5.54
C SER A 316 -3.26 -6.98 -4.76
N LEU A 317 -3.57 -8.25 -4.64
CA LEU A 317 -4.67 -8.73 -3.85
C LEU A 317 -4.14 -9.49 -2.65
N GLU A 318 -4.99 -9.48 -1.64
CA GLU A 318 -4.73 -10.09 -0.37
C GLU A 318 -6.05 -10.66 0.13
N GLY A 319 -6.02 -11.86 0.68
CA GLY A 319 -7.21 -12.50 1.22
C GLY A 319 -6.89 -13.49 2.31
N ALA A 320 -7.81 -13.58 3.26
CA ALA A 320 -7.67 -14.35 4.48
C ALA A 320 -8.96 -15.08 4.81
N LEU A 321 -8.85 -16.33 5.24
CA LEU A 321 -9.98 -17.22 5.50
C LEU A 321 -9.72 -18.03 6.77
N SER A 322 -10.78 -18.38 7.48
CA SER A 322 -10.66 -19.36 8.57
C SER A 322 -10.13 -20.68 8.01
N ALA A 323 -9.12 -21.27 8.66
CA ALA A 323 -8.64 -22.61 8.35
C ALA A 323 -9.34 -23.67 9.23
N GLN A 324 -10.52 -23.36 9.78
CA GLN A 324 -11.30 -24.25 10.63
C GLN A 324 -12.66 -24.51 10.02
N ASP A 325 -13.09 -25.78 10.08
CA ASP A 325 -14.47 -26.17 9.80
C ASP A 325 -15.26 -26.31 11.10
N GLY A 326 -16.49 -25.82 11.12
CA GLY A 326 -17.43 -26.06 12.22
C GLY A 326 -17.28 -25.17 13.46
N ILE A 327 -16.26 -24.31 13.53
CA ILE A 327 -16.16 -23.25 14.55
C ILE A 327 -16.32 -21.89 13.87
N GLU A 328 -17.38 -21.18 14.25
CA GLU A 328 -17.70 -19.87 13.68
C GLU A 328 -16.87 -18.77 14.38
N LEU A 329 -15.65 -18.56 13.88
CA LEU A 329 -14.79 -17.46 14.30
C LEU A 329 -14.92 -16.26 13.34
N PRO A 330 -14.77 -15.02 13.82
CA PRO A 330 -14.78 -13.84 12.97
C PRO A 330 -13.75 -13.93 11.83
N PRO A 331 -14.04 -13.36 10.64
CA PRO A 331 -13.08 -13.30 9.55
C PRO A 331 -11.85 -12.47 9.95
N MET A 332 -10.68 -12.82 9.44
CA MET A 332 -9.43 -12.17 9.84
C MET A 332 -9.37 -10.68 9.46
N GLY A 333 -9.97 -10.30 8.32
CA GLY A 333 -9.76 -9.00 7.70
C GLY A 333 -8.52 -8.97 6.78
N LYS A 334 -8.03 -7.78 6.42
CA LYS A 334 -6.80 -7.62 5.63
C LYS A 334 -5.56 -7.53 6.55
N LEU A 335 -4.53 -8.34 6.28
CA LEU A 335 -3.20 -8.28 6.87
C LEU A 335 -2.41 -7.04 6.48
N SER A 336 -2.74 -6.33 5.40
CA SER A 336 -2.08 -5.07 5.05
C SER A 336 -2.16 -4.01 6.16
N TYR A 337 -3.07 -4.18 7.12
CA TYR A 337 -3.17 -3.38 8.35
C TYR A 337 -2.43 -3.98 9.54
N LEU A 338 -2.05 -5.27 9.49
CA LEU A 338 -1.33 -5.98 10.54
C LEU A 338 0.18 -5.75 10.33
N LYS A 339 0.60 -4.55 10.72
CA LYS A 339 1.98 -4.04 10.62
C LYS A 339 3.01 -4.81 11.45
N THR A 340 2.59 -5.79 12.26
CA THR A 340 3.48 -6.57 13.11
C THR A 340 2.99 -8.01 13.15
N LEU A 341 3.72 -8.87 12.44
CA LEU A 341 3.53 -10.32 12.48
C LEU A 341 4.84 -10.90 13.03
N VAL A 342 4.75 -11.97 13.79
CA VAL A 342 5.95 -12.60 14.36
C VAL A 342 5.96 -14.10 14.07
N SER A 343 7.14 -14.69 14.22
CA SER A 343 7.32 -16.13 14.12
C SER A 343 6.41 -16.86 15.09
N ALA A 344 5.68 -17.86 14.59
CA ALA A 344 4.90 -18.76 15.44
C ALA A 344 5.78 -19.53 16.45
N ALA A 345 7.10 -19.61 16.22
CA ALA A 345 8.05 -20.15 17.20
C ALA A 345 8.21 -19.28 18.47
N GLN A 346 7.82 -18.01 18.42
CA GLN A 346 7.85 -17.12 19.59
C GLN A 346 6.64 -17.33 20.52
N LEU A 347 5.68 -18.17 20.12
CA LEU A 347 4.54 -18.52 20.95
C LEU A 347 4.97 -19.38 22.14
N GLU A 348 4.42 -19.09 23.31
CA GLU A 348 4.65 -19.90 24.51
C GLU A 348 4.24 -21.35 24.27
N ALA A 349 5.04 -22.28 24.80
CA ALA A 349 4.88 -23.71 24.52
C ALA A 349 3.51 -24.27 24.93
N GLU A 350 2.89 -23.66 25.93
CA GLU A 350 1.64 -24.08 26.58
C GLU A 350 0.37 -23.61 25.84
N VAL A 351 0.49 -22.72 24.84
CA VAL A 351 -0.68 -22.19 24.13
C VAL A 351 -1.24 -23.27 23.21
N ARG A 352 -2.50 -23.63 23.46
CA ARG A 352 -3.24 -24.61 22.67
C ARG A 352 -3.77 -24.00 21.38
N VAL A 353 -3.89 -24.82 20.35
CA VAL A 353 -4.31 -24.37 19.02
C VAL A 353 -5.45 -25.21 18.48
N LEU A 354 -6.20 -24.62 17.55
CA LEU A 354 -7.09 -25.33 16.65
C LEU A 354 -6.28 -25.76 15.42
N LEU A 355 -6.38 -27.02 14.99
CA LEU A 355 -5.58 -27.51 13.86
C LEU A 355 -6.19 -27.14 12.52
N PRO A 356 -5.42 -26.53 11.59
CA PRO A 356 -5.95 -26.16 10.27
C PRO A 356 -6.53 -27.38 9.55
N ASN A 357 -7.65 -27.20 8.86
CA ASN A 357 -8.20 -28.25 8.00
C ASN A 357 -7.21 -28.56 6.87
N ASN A 358 -7.00 -29.85 6.57
CA ASN A 358 -5.94 -30.31 5.66
C ASN A 358 -6.17 -29.96 4.18
N ASP A 359 -7.22 -29.25 3.83
CA ASP A 359 -7.63 -29.07 2.45
C ASP A 359 -6.96 -27.82 1.85
N ALA A 360 -5.71 -27.99 1.39
CA ALA A 360 -4.92 -26.98 0.68
C ALA A 360 -5.65 -26.40 -0.54
N ASP A 361 -6.65 -27.11 -1.07
CA ASP A 361 -7.53 -26.66 -2.16
C ASP A 361 -8.55 -25.59 -1.73
N THR A 362 -8.77 -25.39 -0.43
CA THR A 362 -9.66 -24.35 0.13
C THR A 362 -9.21 -22.95 -0.26
N LEU A 363 -7.89 -22.72 -0.34
CA LEU A 363 -7.33 -21.44 -0.79
C LEU A 363 -7.59 -21.18 -2.27
N LYS A 364 -7.37 -22.17 -3.15
CA LYS A 364 -7.75 -22.07 -4.57
C LYS A 364 -9.25 -21.79 -4.74
N ASN A 365 -10.09 -22.47 -3.96
CA ASN A 365 -11.54 -22.32 -4.05
C ASN A 365 -12.03 -20.94 -3.56
N ALA A 366 -11.41 -20.40 -2.51
CA ALA A 366 -11.76 -19.08 -1.98
C ALA A 366 -11.12 -17.92 -2.75
N TYR A 367 -9.93 -18.11 -3.35
CA TYR A 367 -9.35 -17.18 -4.32
C TYR A 367 -10.00 -17.24 -5.69
N GLY A 368 -10.72 -18.32 -6.01
CA GLY A 368 -11.64 -18.37 -7.14
C GLY A 368 -12.70 -17.25 -7.12
N GLU A 369 -13.00 -16.66 -5.96
CA GLU A 369 -13.80 -15.42 -5.88
C GLU A 369 -12.98 -14.15 -6.16
N LEU A 370 -11.69 -14.12 -5.81
CA LEU A 370 -10.81 -12.99 -6.14
C LEU A 370 -10.61 -12.85 -7.65
N ASP A 371 -10.49 -13.96 -8.38
CA ASP A 371 -10.42 -13.95 -9.84
C ASP A 371 -11.68 -13.36 -10.50
N ARG A 372 -12.81 -13.37 -9.80
CA ARG A 372 -14.07 -12.74 -10.23
C ARG A 372 -14.17 -11.27 -9.84
N LYS A 373 -13.31 -10.75 -8.95
CA LYS A 373 -13.34 -9.34 -8.57
C LYS A 373 -12.90 -8.49 -9.77
N GLN A 374 -13.80 -7.65 -10.26
CA GLN A 374 -13.46 -6.67 -11.28
C GLN A 374 -12.58 -5.56 -10.68
N LEU A 375 -11.31 -5.49 -11.09
CA LEU A 375 -10.37 -4.49 -10.62
C LEU A 375 -10.69 -3.08 -11.15
N ASP A 376 -11.07 -2.98 -12.42
CA ASP A 376 -11.42 -1.71 -13.06
C ASP A 376 -12.91 -1.64 -13.39
N ARG A 377 -13.63 -0.76 -12.68
CA ARG A 377 -15.07 -0.52 -12.85
C ARG A 377 -15.40 0.61 -13.82
N SER A 378 -14.41 1.17 -14.52
CA SER A 378 -14.62 2.23 -15.51
C SER A 378 -15.38 1.76 -16.75
N ILE A 379 -15.45 0.44 -16.98
CA ILE A 379 -16.23 -0.17 -18.05
C ILE A 379 -17.30 -1.11 -17.49
N GLN A 380 -18.44 -1.17 -18.18
CA GLN A 380 -19.43 -2.22 -17.99
C GLN A 380 -18.88 -3.52 -18.59
N THR A 381 -18.28 -4.35 -17.74
CA THR A 381 -17.62 -5.58 -18.15
C THR A 381 -18.64 -6.61 -18.66
N ILE A 382 -18.35 -7.16 -19.83
CA ILE A 382 -19.13 -8.23 -20.46
C ILE A 382 -18.40 -9.57 -20.29
N LYS A 383 -17.07 -9.58 -20.45
CA LYS A 383 -16.23 -10.77 -20.26
C LYS A 383 -14.91 -10.39 -19.60
N LEU A 384 -14.42 -11.24 -18.71
CA LEU A 384 -13.21 -11.00 -17.92
C LEU A 384 -12.29 -12.21 -18.04
N GLY A 385 -11.02 -11.96 -18.32
CA GLY A 385 -9.93 -12.92 -18.15
C GLY A 385 -9.09 -12.52 -16.95
N SER A 386 -8.68 -13.49 -16.13
CA SER A 386 -7.92 -13.29 -14.91
C SER A 386 -6.79 -14.30 -14.79
N SER A 387 -5.71 -13.87 -14.14
CA SER A 387 -4.55 -14.70 -13.81
C SER A 387 -3.97 -14.18 -12.50
N PHE A 388 -4.02 -14.99 -11.45
CA PHE A 388 -3.43 -14.64 -10.15
C PHE A 388 -2.02 -15.24 -10.04
N ALA A 389 -1.03 -14.37 -9.85
CA ALA A 389 0.32 -14.77 -9.44
C ALA A 389 0.39 -14.72 -7.92
N GLU A 390 0.25 -15.89 -7.28
CA GLU A 390 0.47 -16.04 -5.84
C GLU A 390 1.95 -15.83 -5.52
N GLU A 391 2.23 -15.02 -4.50
CA GLU A 391 3.59 -14.68 -4.10
C GLU A 391 3.88 -15.09 -2.66
N VAL A 392 2.86 -15.04 -1.82
CA VAL A 392 2.93 -15.43 -0.41
C VAL A 392 1.76 -16.31 -0.10
N ARG A 393 2.03 -17.40 0.61
CA ARG A 393 1.03 -18.23 1.25
C ARG A 393 1.40 -18.42 2.71
N ALA A 394 0.47 -18.22 3.63
CA ALA A 394 0.71 -18.31 5.06
C ALA A 394 -0.47 -18.94 5.81
N VAL A 395 -0.15 -19.58 6.92
CA VAL A 395 -1.06 -19.81 8.04
C VAL A 395 -0.77 -18.75 9.08
N VAL A 396 -1.78 -17.95 9.38
CA VAL A 396 -1.75 -16.91 10.41
C VAL A 396 -2.47 -17.42 11.64
N TRP A 397 -1.73 -17.64 12.71
CA TRP A 397 -2.23 -17.97 14.04
C TRP A 397 -2.71 -16.69 14.71
N ARG A 398 -4.02 -16.54 14.87
CA ARG A 398 -4.63 -15.40 15.57
C ARG A 398 -4.93 -15.78 17.02
N PRO A 399 -4.50 -14.98 18.00
CA PRO A 399 -4.80 -15.23 19.40
C PRO A 399 -6.25 -14.87 19.74
N TRP A 400 -6.93 -15.80 20.40
CA TRP A 400 -8.30 -15.69 20.86
C TRP A 400 -8.42 -16.13 22.31
N TRP A 401 -9.35 -15.50 23.02
CA TRP A 401 -9.74 -15.90 24.36
C TRP A 401 -11.24 -16.17 24.40
N THR A 402 -11.65 -17.25 25.05
CA THR A 402 -13.01 -17.34 25.61
C THR A 402 -12.94 -17.03 27.09
N ALA A 403 -13.85 -16.20 27.59
CA ALA A 403 -13.93 -15.90 29.00
C ALA A 403 -15.39 -15.93 29.48
N GLU A 404 -15.66 -16.76 30.49
CA GLU A 404 -16.90 -16.69 31.26
C GLU A 404 -16.69 -15.72 32.42
N PHE A 405 -17.53 -14.70 32.50
CA PHE A 405 -17.45 -13.71 33.54
C PHE A 405 -18.78 -13.57 34.28
N GLN A 406 -18.67 -13.23 35.56
CA GLN A 406 -19.77 -12.82 36.39
C GLN A 406 -19.63 -11.34 36.70
N ALA A 407 -20.64 -10.55 36.33
CA ALA A 407 -20.74 -9.15 36.70
C ALA A 407 -22.13 -8.91 37.28
N ALA A 408 -22.18 -8.46 38.54
CA ALA A 408 -23.43 -8.37 39.29
C ALA A 408 -24.22 -9.70 39.27
N ALA A 409 -25.47 -9.70 38.77
CA ALA A 409 -26.35 -10.88 38.71
C ALA A 409 -26.36 -11.59 37.35
N THR A 410 -25.45 -11.22 36.44
CA THR A 410 -25.38 -11.76 35.08
C THR A 410 -24.11 -12.57 34.91
N THR A 411 -24.26 -13.75 34.29
CA THR A 411 -23.16 -14.59 33.82
C THR A 411 -23.24 -14.62 32.30
N GLU A 412 -22.17 -14.22 31.62
CA GLU A 412 -22.07 -14.20 30.16
C GLU A 412 -20.72 -14.80 29.76
N SER A 413 -20.65 -15.37 28.56
CA SER A 413 -19.41 -15.88 27.96
C SER A 413 -19.11 -15.14 26.67
N LEU A 414 -17.88 -14.62 26.55
CA LEU A 414 -17.45 -13.77 25.45
C LEU A 414 -16.27 -14.37 24.71
N LEU A 415 -16.22 -14.10 23.40
CA LEU A 415 -15.06 -14.27 22.55
C LEU A 415 -14.30 -12.93 22.50
N ILE A 416 -13.02 -12.95 22.84
CA ILE A 416 -12.15 -11.79 22.88
C ILE A 416 -10.99 -12.00 21.91
N ASP A 417 -10.79 -11.04 21.03
CA ASP A 417 -9.69 -11.01 20.08
C ASP A 417 -8.42 -10.53 20.78
N GLY A 418 -7.49 -11.45 21.03
CA GLY A 418 -6.22 -11.15 21.69
C GLY A 418 -5.36 -10.18 20.90
N ALA A 419 -5.49 -10.16 19.57
CA ALA A 419 -4.72 -9.26 18.71
C ALA A 419 -5.18 -7.80 18.82
N SER A 420 -6.49 -7.55 18.78
CA SER A 420 -7.01 -6.18 18.92
C SER A 420 -7.11 -5.72 20.37
N GLY A 421 -7.22 -6.66 21.33
CA GLY A 421 -7.51 -6.39 22.73
C GLY A 421 -8.99 -6.08 22.98
N SER A 422 -9.88 -6.56 22.11
CA SER A 422 -11.31 -6.19 22.13
C SER A 422 -12.23 -7.40 22.05
N VAL A 423 -13.44 -7.27 22.59
CA VAL A 423 -14.47 -8.32 22.54
C VAL A 423 -15.08 -8.38 21.13
N ALA A 424 -15.00 -9.55 20.51
CA ALA A 424 -15.54 -9.78 19.16
C ALA A 424 -17.01 -10.21 19.17
N GLY A 425 -17.49 -10.83 20.25
CA GLY A 425 -18.87 -11.30 20.34
C GLY A 425 -19.09 -12.32 21.46
N PRO A 426 -20.23 -13.05 21.44
CA PRO A 426 -20.44 -14.19 22.35
C PRO A 426 -19.42 -15.31 22.07
N ALA A 427 -19.02 -16.03 23.11
CA ALA A 427 -18.11 -17.17 22.95
C ALA A 427 -18.78 -18.31 22.15
N PRO A 428 -18.12 -18.84 21.10
CA PRO A 428 -18.57 -20.07 20.47
C PRO A 428 -18.33 -21.25 21.43
N PHE A 429 -19.10 -22.32 21.26
CA PHE A 429 -18.80 -23.58 21.94
C PHE A 429 -17.60 -24.24 21.27
N ILE A 430 -16.54 -24.50 22.05
CA ILE A 430 -15.34 -25.21 21.58
C ILE A 430 -15.11 -26.39 22.54
N ASP A 431 -15.17 -27.62 22.02
CA ASP A 431 -14.85 -28.79 22.83
C ASP A 431 -13.36 -28.76 23.19
N SER A 432 -13.06 -28.81 24.49
CA SER A 432 -11.69 -28.90 25.03
C SER A 432 -10.79 -29.94 24.34
N LYS A 433 -11.37 -31.02 23.78
CA LYS A 433 -10.65 -32.07 23.05
C LYS A 433 -10.16 -31.66 21.66
N THR A 434 -10.70 -30.58 21.09
CA THR A 434 -10.27 -30.04 19.79
C THR A 434 -8.93 -29.31 19.89
N PHE A 435 -8.58 -28.83 21.08
CA PHE A 435 -7.33 -28.14 21.34
C PHE A 435 -6.14 -29.10 21.33
N GLN A 436 -5.16 -28.77 20.50
CA GLN A 436 -3.92 -29.54 20.34
C GLN A 436 -2.69 -28.64 20.52
N ASP A 437 -1.52 -29.24 20.49
CA ASP A 437 -0.26 -28.49 20.55
C ASP A 437 0.08 -27.91 19.17
N LEU A 438 0.80 -26.78 19.16
CA LEU A 438 1.25 -26.14 17.93
C LEU A 438 2.10 -27.13 17.09
N PRO A 439 1.79 -27.34 15.80
CA PRO A 439 2.54 -28.24 14.92
C PRO A 439 4.04 -27.94 14.88
N GLU A 440 4.89 -28.97 14.76
CA GLU A 440 6.35 -28.79 14.68
C GLU A 440 6.77 -27.88 13.52
N THR A 441 6.07 -27.96 12.38
CA THR A 441 6.30 -27.09 11.21
C THR A 441 6.05 -25.61 11.52
N ALA A 442 5.17 -25.28 12.47
CA ALA A 442 4.94 -23.91 12.92
C ALA A 442 5.94 -23.46 14.01
N ARG A 443 6.58 -24.40 14.72
CA ARG A 443 7.63 -24.12 15.71
C ARG A 443 9.02 -23.92 15.10
N ALA A 444 9.22 -24.29 13.84
CA ALA A 444 10.47 -24.09 13.10
C ALA A 444 10.24 -23.33 11.77
N PRO A 445 9.69 -22.09 11.80
CA PRO A 445 9.47 -21.33 10.57
C PRO A 445 10.80 -20.92 9.95
N GLY A 446 10.93 -21.09 8.63
CA GLY A 446 12.15 -20.73 7.91
C GLY A 446 13.23 -21.79 7.89
N ALA A 447 12.93 -23.07 8.17
CA ALA A 447 13.89 -24.15 7.93
C ALA A 447 14.38 -24.21 6.47
N ALA A 448 13.61 -23.69 5.51
CA ALA A 448 14.05 -23.53 4.13
C ALA A 448 14.75 -22.18 3.85
N LEU A 449 14.51 -21.14 4.66
CA LEU A 449 15.08 -19.82 4.45
C LEU A 449 16.54 -19.78 4.88
N HIS A 450 17.41 -19.31 3.98
CA HIS A 450 18.82 -19.16 4.28
C HIS A 450 19.43 -18.02 3.50
N PHE A 451 20.59 -17.57 3.96
CA PHE A 451 21.35 -16.53 3.29
C PHE A 451 22.34 -17.13 2.31
N GLN A 452 22.35 -16.55 1.11
CA GLN A 452 23.44 -16.68 0.16
C GLN A 452 24.28 -15.38 0.22
N PRO A 453 25.61 -15.46 0.11
CA PRO A 453 26.46 -14.27 0.04
C PRO A 453 26.03 -13.34 -1.10
N MET A 454 26.24 -12.04 -0.98
CA MET A 454 25.95 -11.08 -2.07
C MET A 454 27.02 -11.08 -3.17
N GLU A 455 28.04 -11.91 -3.09
CA GLU A 455 29.17 -11.89 -4.02
C GLU A 455 28.85 -12.59 -5.34
N CYS A 456 29.30 -12.02 -6.45
CA CYS A 456 29.27 -12.67 -7.75
C CYS A 456 30.22 -13.89 -7.74
N PRO A 457 29.74 -15.11 -8.06
CA PRO A 457 30.55 -16.32 -8.00
C PRO A 457 31.68 -16.35 -9.05
N THR A 458 31.65 -15.44 -10.04
CA THR A 458 32.69 -15.37 -11.08
C THR A 458 33.80 -14.37 -10.76
N CYS A 459 33.47 -13.20 -10.22
CA CYS A 459 34.44 -12.10 -10.06
C CYS A 459 34.56 -11.55 -8.64
N GLY A 460 33.80 -12.08 -7.68
CA GLY A 460 33.81 -11.65 -6.28
C GLY A 460 33.16 -10.30 -5.99
N HIS A 461 32.70 -9.57 -7.02
CA HIS A 461 32.05 -8.27 -6.83
C HIS A 461 30.68 -8.44 -6.15
N GLU A 462 30.39 -7.61 -5.15
CA GLU A 462 29.11 -7.59 -4.45
C GLU A 462 27.98 -7.14 -5.40
N PHE A 463 26.86 -7.86 -5.42
CA PHE A 463 25.66 -7.44 -6.15
C PHE A 463 25.09 -6.17 -5.54
N ARG A 464 24.36 -5.41 -6.37
CA ARG A 464 23.59 -4.27 -5.87
C ARG A 464 22.50 -4.76 -4.91
N TYR A 465 22.36 -4.07 -3.77
CA TYR A 465 21.29 -4.33 -2.83
C TYR A 465 19.94 -3.89 -3.41
N GLU A 466 19.16 -4.87 -3.89
CA GLU A 466 17.83 -4.67 -4.46
C GLU A 466 16.86 -5.65 -3.80
N ILE A 467 15.96 -5.12 -2.96
CA ILE A 467 15.11 -5.88 -2.04
C ILE A 467 14.21 -6.89 -2.76
N ASP A 468 13.67 -6.52 -3.92
CA ASP A 468 12.71 -7.35 -4.68
C ASP A 468 13.32 -8.00 -5.92
N ALA A 469 14.65 -7.96 -6.06
CA ALA A 469 15.29 -8.52 -7.24
C ALA A 469 15.28 -10.06 -7.17
N VAL A 470 14.63 -10.68 -8.15
CA VAL A 470 14.62 -12.14 -8.32
C VAL A 470 15.81 -12.65 -9.12
N LEU A 471 16.54 -11.75 -9.80
CA LEU A 471 17.80 -12.03 -10.49
C LEU A 471 18.82 -10.93 -10.19
N HIS A 472 20.10 -11.29 -10.08
CA HIS A 472 21.16 -10.39 -9.60
C HIS A 472 22.19 -10.09 -10.70
N PHE A 473 22.20 -8.84 -11.13
CA PHE A 473 23.12 -8.34 -12.16
C PHE A 473 24.44 -7.88 -11.54
N CYS A 474 25.56 -8.45 -11.98
CA CYS A 474 26.88 -8.02 -11.57
C CYS A 474 27.36 -6.83 -12.42
N ILE A 475 27.47 -5.65 -11.81
CA ILE A 475 27.94 -4.43 -12.49
C ILE A 475 29.43 -4.47 -12.90
N ASN A 476 30.20 -5.47 -12.45
CA ASN A 476 31.62 -5.61 -12.77
C ASN A 476 31.87 -6.55 -13.96
N CYS A 477 31.27 -7.74 -13.98
CA CYS A 477 31.48 -8.72 -15.05
C CYS A 477 30.27 -8.87 -15.99
N HIS A 478 29.22 -8.09 -15.76
CA HIS A 478 27.96 -8.07 -16.53
C HIS A 478 27.31 -9.45 -16.65
N ARG A 479 27.50 -10.33 -15.66
CA ARG A 479 26.80 -11.61 -15.55
C ARG A 479 25.55 -11.47 -14.71
N LEU A 480 24.54 -12.28 -15.02
CA LEU A 480 23.27 -12.31 -14.32
C LEU A 480 23.10 -13.66 -13.65
N PHE A 481 22.64 -13.66 -12.40
CA PHE A 481 22.49 -14.88 -11.62
C PHE A 481 21.09 -15.02 -11.03
N ASP A 482 20.58 -16.24 -11.03
CA ASP A 482 19.44 -16.67 -10.23
C ASP A 482 19.96 -17.32 -8.95
N ALA A 483 19.59 -16.78 -7.80
CA ALA A 483 19.99 -17.30 -6.50
C ALA A 483 18.90 -18.24 -5.96
N HIS A 484 19.31 -19.45 -5.59
CA HIS A 484 18.44 -20.49 -5.06
C HIS A 484 19.19 -21.26 -3.97
N GLY A 485 18.56 -22.31 -3.43
CA GLY A 485 19.08 -22.94 -2.22
C GLY A 485 20.47 -23.56 -2.35
N GLU A 486 20.78 -24.08 -3.55
CA GLU A 486 22.03 -24.78 -3.85
C GLU A 486 23.16 -23.84 -4.30
N GLY A 487 22.87 -22.54 -4.50
CA GLY A 487 23.84 -21.54 -4.93
C GLY A 487 23.29 -20.58 -5.96
N LYS A 488 24.13 -20.20 -6.94
CA LYS A 488 23.81 -19.21 -7.97
C LYS A 488 24.05 -19.81 -9.34
N THR A 489 23.00 -19.85 -10.15
CA THR A 489 23.09 -20.27 -11.56
C THR A 489 23.14 -19.05 -12.45
N GLU A 490 24.07 -19.05 -13.40
CA GLU A 490 24.15 -18.01 -14.40
C GLU A 490 22.98 -18.10 -15.38
N ILE A 491 22.38 -16.96 -15.69
CA ILE A 491 21.27 -16.82 -16.63
C ILE A 491 21.74 -16.00 -17.84
N ASP A 492 21.52 -16.54 -19.03
CA ASP A 492 21.76 -15.80 -20.27
C ASP A 492 20.73 -14.69 -20.46
N TYR A 493 21.21 -13.53 -20.93
CA TYR A 493 20.36 -12.39 -21.27
C TYR A 493 20.89 -11.68 -22.52
N ASP A 494 20.03 -10.85 -23.11
CA ASP A 494 20.34 -9.98 -24.24
C ASP A 494 20.23 -8.50 -23.83
N HIS A 495 20.71 -7.58 -24.65
CA HIS A 495 20.52 -6.15 -24.42
C HIS A 495 20.14 -5.39 -25.69
N GLY A 496 19.44 -4.28 -25.58
CA GLY A 496 19.07 -3.44 -26.71
C GLY A 496 20.25 -2.63 -27.25
N THR A 497 20.21 -2.28 -28.53
CA THR A 497 21.16 -1.34 -29.13
C THR A 497 21.12 0.02 -28.40
N PRO A 498 22.26 0.63 -28.05
CA PRO A 498 22.31 1.95 -27.43
C PRO A 498 21.52 3.00 -28.23
N ILE A 499 20.78 3.86 -27.52
CA ILE A 499 20.08 5.00 -28.11
C ILE A 499 20.97 6.24 -27.89
N PRO A 500 21.17 7.12 -28.89
CA PRO A 500 22.00 8.33 -28.77
C PRO A 500 21.46 9.41 -27.81
N GLU A 501 20.41 9.13 -27.04
CA GLU A 501 19.81 10.08 -26.10
C GLU A 501 20.57 10.08 -24.76
N ASP A 502 20.85 11.26 -24.22
CA ASP A 502 21.64 11.44 -22.99
C ASP A 502 20.99 10.85 -21.72
N ALA A 503 19.72 10.46 -21.78
CA ALA A 503 18.95 10.00 -20.63
C ALA A 503 18.08 8.78 -20.96
N VAL A 504 18.67 7.58 -20.87
CA VAL A 504 17.96 6.30 -20.99
C VAL A 504 17.90 5.54 -19.66
N ASP A 505 16.87 4.73 -19.51
CA ASP A 505 16.74 3.70 -18.47
C ASP A 505 16.90 2.32 -19.09
N LEU A 506 17.70 1.46 -18.46
CA LEU A 506 17.88 0.07 -18.87
C LEU A 506 16.80 -0.80 -18.20
N VAL A 507 15.67 -0.98 -18.87
CA VAL A 507 14.49 -1.66 -18.34
C VAL A 507 14.51 -3.15 -18.73
N PRO A 508 14.33 -4.09 -17.78
CA PRO A 508 14.29 -5.51 -18.11
C PRO A 508 12.94 -5.92 -18.70
N PHE A 509 13.00 -6.72 -19.77
CA PHE A 509 11.85 -7.35 -20.40
C PHE A 509 12.07 -8.85 -20.58
N TRP A 510 11.04 -9.65 -20.39
CA TRP A 510 10.98 -10.99 -20.95
C TRP A 510 10.51 -10.90 -22.40
N ARG A 511 11.37 -11.32 -23.34
CA ARG A 511 11.06 -11.41 -24.76
C ARG A 511 10.63 -12.82 -25.12
N PHE A 512 9.39 -12.98 -25.56
CA PHE A 512 8.82 -14.25 -26.00
C PHE A 512 8.61 -14.23 -27.52
N PRO A 513 9.04 -15.27 -28.26
CA PRO A 513 8.46 -15.55 -29.56
C PRO A 513 6.95 -15.69 -29.39
N LEU A 514 6.14 -14.95 -30.15
CA LEU A 514 4.69 -15.09 -30.07
C LEU A 514 4.31 -16.50 -30.55
N GLN A 515 3.97 -17.39 -29.63
CA GLN A 515 3.45 -18.73 -29.92
C GLN A 515 2.26 -18.92 -29.00
N LEU A 516 1.19 -18.22 -29.34
CA LEU A 516 -0.02 -18.16 -28.52
C LEU A 516 -0.96 -19.28 -28.94
N MET A 517 -1.12 -20.28 -28.08
CA MET A 517 -2.14 -21.31 -28.26
C MET A 517 -3.45 -20.78 -27.72
N THR A 518 -4.42 -20.57 -28.59
CA THR A 518 -5.79 -20.18 -28.22
C THR A 518 -6.52 -21.34 -27.54
N GLY A 519 -7.61 -21.04 -26.83
CA GLY A 519 -8.46 -22.04 -26.15
C GLY A 519 -9.14 -23.03 -27.11
N ASN A 520 -9.18 -22.74 -28.41
CA ASN A 520 -9.63 -23.69 -29.45
C ASN A 520 -8.47 -24.49 -30.09
N GLY A 521 -7.23 -24.32 -29.62
CA GLY A 521 -6.05 -25.09 -30.06
C GLY A 521 -5.26 -24.51 -31.23
N THR A 522 -5.65 -23.35 -31.78
CA THR A 522 -4.90 -22.68 -32.85
C THR A 522 -3.63 -22.02 -32.29
N ILE A 523 -2.50 -22.17 -32.99
CA ILE A 523 -1.26 -21.47 -32.63
C ILE A 523 -1.11 -20.21 -33.48
N ILE A 524 -0.99 -19.07 -32.82
CA ILE A 524 -0.82 -17.76 -33.45
C ILE A 524 0.61 -17.29 -33.26
N THR A 525 1.23 -16.88 -34.38
CA THR A 525 2.64 -16.44 -34.42
C THR A 525 2.87 -14.96 -34.68
N ASP A 526 1.83 -14.23 -35.06
CA ASP A 526 1.89 -12.81 -35.37
C ASP A 526 0.68 -12.03 -34.84
N LEU A 527 0.88 -10.75 -34.52
CA LEU A 527 -0.15 -9.91 -33.91
C LEU A 527 -1.28 -9.55 -34.89
N ARG A 528 -1.04 -9.58 -36.20
CA ARG A 528 -2.07 -9.26 -37.20
C ARG A 528 -3.11 -10.37 -37.24
N TYR A 529 -2.65 -11.63 -37.27
CA TYR A 529 -3.53 -12.79 -37.20
C TYR A 529 -4.33 -12.83 -35.89
N LEU A 530 -3.73 -12.44 -34.76
CA LEU A 530 -4.44 -12.30 -33.49
C LEU A 530 -5.57 -11.26 -33.56
N LYS A 531 -5.29 -10.08 -34.13
CA LYS A 531 -6.28 -9.00 -34.29
C LYS A 531 -7.45 -9.41 -35.18
N ASP A 532 -7.13 -10.00 -36.32
CA ASP A 532 -8.11 -10.44 -37.31
C ASP A 532 -8.97 -11.61 -36.82
N GLY A 533 -8.37 -12.55 -36.09
CA GLY A 533 -9.09 -13.71 -35.55
C GLY A 533 -10.15 -13.34 -34.52
N ILE A 534 -9.90 -12.31 -33.71
CA ILE A 534 -10.87 -11.83 -32.72
C ILE A 534 -12.02 -11.04 -33.38
N ASP A 535 -11.76 -10.35 -34.50
CA ASP A 535 -12.79 -9.75 -35.38
C ASP A 535 -13.61 -10.86 -36.08
N GLY A 536 -12.96 -11.96 -36.46
CA GLY A 536 -13.59 -13.12 -37.12
C GLY A 536 -13.76 -12.95 -38.63
N LYS A 537 -13.23 -11.88 -39.21
CA LYS A 537 -13.30 -11.59 -40.66
C LYS A 537 -12.08 -12.07 -41.43
N MET A 538 -10.92 -12.22 -40.77
CA MET A 538 -9.65 -12.62 -41.41
C MET A 538 -9.34 -11.84 -42.70
N ASP A 539 -9.74 -10.57 -42.77
CA ASP A 539 -9.77 -9.76 -44.00
C ASP A 539 -8.51 -8.91 -44.22
N GLN A 540 -7.59 -8.84 -43.25
CA GLN A 540 -6.34 -8.07 -43.35
C GLN A 540 -5.11 -8.95 -43.61
N ILE A 541 -5.30 -10.28 -43.63
CA ILE A 541 -4.31 -11.26 -44.05
C ILE A 541 -4.40 -11.39 -45.58
N GLY A 542 -3.48 -10.75 -46.31
CA GLY A 542 -3.35 -11.01 -47.74
C GLY A 542 -2.85 -12.43 -48.03
N ASP A 543 -3.04 -12.92 -49.27
CA ASP A 543 -2.66 -14.28 -49.73
C ASP A 543 -1.15 -14.59 -49.58
N GLU A 544 -0.29 -13.58 -49.37
CA GLU A 544 1.14 -13.75 -49.14
C GLU A 544 1.49 -13.55 -47.66
N THR A 545 1.40 -14.62 -46.87
CA THR A 545 1.95 -14.64 -45.50
C THR A 545 3.21 -15.50 -45.46
N GLN A 546 4.36 -14.89 -45.71
CA GLN A 546 5.56 -15.33 -44.98
C GLN A 546 5.20 -15.18 -43.49
N GLN A 547 5.02 -16.31 -42.78
CA GLN A 547 4.76 -16.34 -41.35
C GLN A 547 5.86 -15.57 -40.62
N ARG A 548 5.59 -14.29 -40.34
CA ARG A 548 6.54 -13.40 -39.67
C ARG A 548 6.36 -13.67 -38.18
N GLN A 549 7.39 -14.24 -37.55
CA GLN A 549 7.40 -14.46 -36.11
C GLN A 549 7.49 -13.12 -35.40
N ASP A 550 6.40 -12.68 -34.77
CA ASP A 550 6.42 -11.52 -33.90
C ASP A 550 6.95 -11.90 -32.50
N PHE A 551 7.36 -10.90 -31.74
CA PHE A 551 7.82 -11.07 -30.35
C PHE A 551 6.95 -10.26 -29.40
N LEU A 552 6.56 -10.87 -28.29
CA LEU A 552 5.92 -10.20 -27.17
C LEU A 552 6.99 -9.80 -26.15
N TRP A 553 6.98 -8.54 -25.77
CA TRP A 553 7.89 -7.96 -24.80
C TRP A 553 7.11 -7.58 -23.55
N VAL A 554 7.37 -8.27 -22.44
CA VAL A 554 6.66 -8.02 -21.18
C VAL A 554 7.65 -7.48 -20.15
N PRO A 555 7.40 -6.31 -19.54
CA PRO A 555 8.29 -5.76 -18.51
C PRO A 555 8.47 -6.73 -17.34
N ALA A 556 9.70 -6.90 -16.86
CA ALA A 556 10.04 -7.75 -15.72
C ALA A 556 10.20 -6.95 -14.43
N ILE A 557 9.36 -5.93 -14.23
CA ILE A 557 9.46 -4.96 -13.13
C ILE A 557 8.21 -5.01 -12.25
N ARG A 558 8.36 -4.56 -11.00
CA ARG A 558 7.23 -4.27 -10.09
C ARG A 558 7.29 -2.82 -9.66
N CYS A 559 6.13 -2.23 -9.40
CA CYS A 559 6.02 -0.91 -8.80
C CYS A 559 5.36 -1.00 -7.42
N ILE A 560 5.68 -0.06 -6.53
CA ILE A 560 5.09 0.04 -5.17
C ILE A 560 3.55 0.11 -5.23
N ASN A 561 3.02 0.84 -6.22
CA ASN A 561 1.59 1.03 -6.40
C ASN A 561 1.10 0.32 -7.67
N THR A 562 0.02 -0.45 -7.53
CA THR A 562 -0.58 -1.26 -8.59
C THR A 562 -1.21 -0.45 -9.72
N ARG A 563 -1.76 0.73 -9.42
CA ARG A 563 -2.24 1.69 -10.44
C ARG A 563 -1.07 2.23 -11.26
N LEU A 564 0.04 2.56 -10.60
CA LEU A 564 1.27 2.98 -11.29
C LEU A 564 1.84 1.84 -12.13
N MET A 565 1.79 0.60 -11.63
CA MET A 565 2.23 -0.59 -12.34
C MET A 565 1.43 -0.80 -13.64
N THR A 566 0.10 -0.69 -13.59
CA THR A 566 -0.76 -0.75 -14.79
C THR A 566 -0.37 0.31 -15.82
N SER A 567 -0.20 1.56 -15.39
CA SER A 567 0.22 2.67 -16.27
C SER A 567 1.60 2.43 -16.89
N ALA A 568 2.56 1.96 -16.09
CA ALA A 568 3.91 1.64 -16.54
C ALA A 568 3.91 0.55 -17.61
N PHE A 569 3.20 -0.57 -17.36
CA PHE A 569 3.10 -1.68 -18.31
C PHE A 569 2.48 -1.25 -19.64
N ASN A 570 1.42 -0.44 -19.60
CA ASN A 570 0.76 0.05 -20.82
C ASN A 570 1.66 1.04 -21.59
N ARG A 571 2.35 1.97 -20.90
CA ARG A 571 3.31 2.90 -21.53
C ARG A 571 4.47 2.16 -22.19
N LEU A 572 5.07 1.20 -21.49
CA LEU A 572 6.16 0.38 -22.02
C LEU A 572 5.69 -0.48 -23.21
N PHE A 573 4.48 -1.04 -23.14
CA PHE A 573 3.88 -1.75 -24.27
C PHE A 573 3.86 -0.87 -25.52
N PHE A 574 3.21 0.29 -25.45
CA PHE A 574 3.05 1.18 -26.60
C PHE A 574 4.39 1.66 -27.15
N HIS A 575 5.36 1.94 -26.28
CA HIS A 575 6.69 2.34 -26.71
C HIS A 575 7.39 1.23 -27.51
N VAL A 576 7.45 0.01 -26.97
CA VAL A 576 8.15 -1.13 -27.57
C VAL A 576 7.46 -1.63 -28.85
N THR A 577 6.13 -1.59 -28.91
CA THR A 577 5.40 -1.93 -30.15
C THR A 577 5.56 -0.88 -31.24
N SER A 578 5.67 0.39 -30.88
CA SER A 578 5.85 1.48 -31.85
C SER A 578 7.31 1.61 -32.31
N ASN A 579 8.26 1.19 -31.46
CA ASN A 579 9.70 1.22 -31.72
C ASN A 579 10.30 -0.17 -31.46
N PRO A 580 10.11 -1.14 -32.38
CA PRO A 580 10.56 -2.50 -32.17
C PRO A 580 12.07 -2.56 -31.88
N PRO A 581 12.49 -3.05 -30.71
CA PRO A 581 13.87 -3.03 -30.29
C PRO A 581 14.70 -4.04 -31.10
N ARG A 582 15.98 -3.72 -31.27
CA ARG A 582 16.98 -4.63 -31.86
C ARG A 582 17.89 -5.17 -30.75
N PRO A 583 17.69 -6.43 -30.34
CA PRO A 583 18.51 -7.03 -29.29
C PRO A 583 19.86 -7.50 -29.85
N ILE A 584 20.91 -7.17 -29.11
CA ILE A 584 22.26 -7.68 -29.22
C ILE A 584 22.35 -8.90 -28.30
N ARG A 585 22.86 -10.01 -28.83
CA ARG A 585 22.97 -11.26 -28.07
C ARG A 585 24.10 -11.18 -27.06
N GLY A 586 23.83 -11.62 -25.84
CA GLY A 586 24.82 -11.73 -24.79
C GLY A 586 25.01 -10.46 -23.98
N ARG A 587 26.09 -10.46 -23.19
CA ARG A 587 26.36 -9.49 -22.13
C ARG A 587 26.82 -8.14 -22.69
N TYR A 588 26.74 -7.12 -21.84
CA TYR A 588 27.34 -5.83 -22.14
C TYR A 588 28.88 -5.94 -22.20
N PRO A 589 29.55 -5.23 -23.11
CA PRO A 589 31.00 -5.08 -23.10
C PRO A 589 31.52 -4.62 -21.74
N LEU A 590 32.70 -5.10 -21.32
CA LEU A 590 33.26 -4.82 -19.98
C LEU A 590 33.72 -3.37 -19.79
N ASP A 591 33.90 -2.62 -20.87
CA ASP A 591 34.21 -1.20 -20.88
C ASP A 591 32.98 -0.31 -20.67
N GLU A 592 31.77 -0.88 -20.82
CA GLU A 592 30.52 -0.19 -20.48
C GLU A 592 30.23 -0.24 -18.98
N LYS A 593 29.39 0.68 -18.50
CA LYS A 593 28.92 0.72 -17.10
C LYS A 593 27.40 0.72 -17.03
N PRO A 594 26.75 -0.38 -17.44
CA PRO A 594 25.29 -0.47 -17.45
C PRO A 594 24.73 -0.41 -16.03
N THR A 595 23.68 0.37 -15.84
CA THR A 595 22.89 0.42 -14.60
C THR A 595 21.47 -0.06 -14.87
N PRO A 596 21.24 -1.38 -15.02
CA PRO A 596 19.90 -1.91 -15.22
C PRO A 596 19.00 -1.71 -14.02
N TRP A 597 17.70 -1.64 -14.29
CA TRP A 597 16.69 -1.77 -13.24
C TRP A 597 16.61 -3.23 -12.74
N PRO A 598 16.13 -3.45 -11.50
CA PRO A 598 15.92 -4.78 -10.94
C PRO A 598 14.99 -5.61 -11.80
N VAL A 599 15.27 -6.91 -11.90
CA VAL A 599 14.31 -7.90 -12.38
C VAL A 599 13.47 -8.33 -11.19
N CYS A 600 12.16 -8.02 -11.19
CA CYS A 600 11.24 -8.31 -10.09
C CYS A 600 10.19 -9.38 -10.41
N LEU A 601 10.15 -9.88 -11.65
CA LEU A 601 9.19 -10.89 -12.09
C LEU A 601 9.93 -12.04 -12.76
N LYS A 602 9.63 -13.28 -12.36
CA LYS A 602 10.21 -14.49 -12.96
C LYS A 602 9.57 -14.77 -14.33
N GLU A 603 10.31 -15.46 -15.21
CA GLU A 603 9.82 -15.80 -16.56
C GLU A 603 8.47 -16.52 -16.54
N GLY A 604 8.31 -17.52 -15.67
CA GLY A 604 7.11 -18.35 -15.59
C GLY A 604 5.87 -17.55 -15.18
N GLU A 605 6.02 -16.65 -14.22
CA GLU A 605 4.98 -15.72 -13.78
C GLU A 605 4.53 -14.82 -14.94
N VAL A 606 5.51 -14.23 -15.64
CA VAL A 606 5.25 -13.33 -16.77
C VAL A 606 4.58 -14.05 -17.93
N ARG A 607 5.05 -15.26 -18.26
CA ARG A 607 4.46 -16.10 -19.30
C ARG A 607 3.01 -16.45 -19.02
N HIS A 608 2.65 -16.62 -17.74
CA HIS A 608 1.29 -16.98 -17.33
C HIS A 608 0.28 -15.87 -17.64
N PHE A 609 0.60 -14.61 -17.33
CA PHE A 609 -0.31 -13.47 -17.58
C PHE A 609 -0.10 -12.79 -18.95
N ALA A 610 0.98 -13.11 -19.68
CA ALA A 610 1.31 -12.50 -20.97
C ALA A 610 0.15 -12.48 -22.00
N PRO A 611 -0.72 -13.52 -22.11
CA PRO A 611 -1.91 -13.46 -22.96
C PRO A 611 -2.87 -12.31 -22.59
N LEU A 612 -3.09 -12.06 -21.30
CA LEU A 612 -3.94 -10.95 -20.85
C LEU A 612 -3.30 -9.60 -21.18
N TYR A 613 -1.98 -9.49 -21.10
CA TYR A 613 -1.23 -8.27 -21.43
C TYR A 613 -1.37 -7.88 -22.91
N LEU A 614 -1.59 -8.84 -23.81
CA LEU A 614 -1.89 -8.59 -25.23
C LEU A 614 -3.19 -7.81 -25.47
N ALA A 615 -4.05 -7.63 -24.46
CA ALA A 615 -5.17 -6.70 -24.52
C ALA A 615 -4.74 -5.29 -24.95
N ASN A 616 -3.51 -4.86 -24.64
CA ASN A 616 -2.96 -3.58 -25.08
C ASN A 616 -2.67 -3.50 -26.58
N ALA A 617 -2.61 -4.64 -27.29
CA ALA A 617 -2.35 -4.67 -28.74
C ALA A 617 -3.52 -4.13 -29.57
N PHE A 618 -4.74 -4.14 -29.03
CA PHE A 618 -5.95 -3.85 -29.78
C PHE A 618 -6.31 -2.37 -29.73
N GLY A 619 -6.35 -1.73 -30.90
CA GLY A 619 -6.79 -0.34 -31.02
C GLY A 619 -8.32 -0.23 -30.99
N ARG A 620 -8.84 1.00 -30.93
CA ARG A 620 -10.29 1.27 -30.98
C ARG A 620 -10.96 0.67 -32.21
N ARG A 621 -10.29 0.70 -33.36
CA ARG A 621 -10.79 0.15 -34.63
C ARG A 621 -10.94 -1.37 -34.56
N ASP A 622 -9.93 -2.04 -34.01
CA ASP A 622 -9.92 -3.50 -33.83
C ASP A 622 -11.10 -3.87 -32.91
N ILE A 623 -11.16 -3.25 -31.73
CA ILE A 623 -12.16 -3.49 -30.68
C ILE A 623 -13.60 -3.23 -31.11
N ALA A 624 -13.86 -2.24 -31.97
CA ALA A 624 -15.21 -1.97 -32.47
C ALA A 624 -15.83 -3.18 -33.18
N ARG A 625 -15.01 -3.97 -33.88
CA ARG A 625 -15.45 -5.11 -34.69
C ARG A 625 -15.49 -6.43 -33.93
N VAL A 626 -14.70 -6.55 -32.86
CA VAL A 626 -14.60 -7.73 -32.00
C VAL A 626 -15.95 -8.31 -31.58
N ASN A 627 -16.10 -9.63 -31.73
CA ASN A 627 -17.22 -10.39 -31.17
C ASN A 627 -16.87 -10.92 -29.77
N VAL A 628 -17.75 -10.70 -28.79
CA VAL A 628 -17.59 -11.17 -27.40
C VAL A 628 -17.30 -12.67 -27.30
N HIS A 629 -17.90 -13.47 -28.20
CA HIS A 629 -17.72 -14.92 -28.19
C HIS A 629 -16.30 -15.35 -28.57
N HIS A 630 -15.56 -14.51 -29.29
CA HIS A 630 -14.19 -14.80 -29.71
C HIS A 630 -13.15 -14.36 -28.67
N VAL A 631 -13.42 -13.33 -27.87
CA VAL A 631 -12.45 -12.77 -26.91
C VAL A 631 -11.94 -13.81 -25.91
N GLY A 632 -12.83 -14.67 -25.40
CA GLY A 632 -12.43 -15.72 -24.45
C GLY A 632 -11.42 -16.70 -25.07
N PRO A 633 -11.86 -17.50 -26.07
CA PRO A 633 -10.99 -18.50 -26.67
C PRO A 633 -9.71 -17.94 -27.26
N TRP A 634 -9.72 -16.74 -27.84
CA TRP A 634 -8.55 -16.19 -28.51
C TRP A 634 -7.56 -15.46 -27.60
N LEU A 635 -8.00 -14.96 -26.44
CA LEU A 635 -7.17 -14.13 -25.57
C LEU A 635 -7.18 -14.58 -24.11
N PHE A 636 -8.35 -14.77 -23.50
CA PHE A 636 -8.46 -15.05 -22.07
C PHE A 636 -8.12 -16.49 -21.71
N ASP A 637 -8.48 -17.43 -22.59
CA ASP A 637 -8.20 -18.87 -22.42
C ASP A 637 -6.87 -19.28 -23.08
N ALA A 638 -6.17 -18.32 -23.69
CA ALA A 638 -4.96 -18.57 -24.46
C ALA A 638 -3.73 -18.77 -23.56
N LYS A 639 -2.74 -19.52 -24.06
CA LYS A 639 -1.49 -19.83 -23.36
C LYS A 639 -0.30 -19.53 -24.25
N LEU A 640 0.71 -18.87 -23.70
CA LEU A 640 1.98 -18.65 -24.39
C LEU A 640 2.88 -19.88 -24.22
N LEU A 641 3.22 -20.55 -25.32
CA LEU A 641 3.95 -21.83 -25.28
C LEU A 641 5.46 -21.66 -25.17
N SER A 642 5.99 -20.58 -25.74
CA SER A 642 7.42 -20.31 -25.81
C SER A 642 7.98 -19.84 -24.47
N SER A 643 9.24 -20.17 -24.19
CA SER A 643 9.98 -19.60 -23.06
C SER A 643 10.50 -18.19 -23.40
N GLY A 644 10.50 -17.31 -22.41
CA GLY A 644 11.05 -15.97 -22.52
C GLY A 644 12.58 -15.95 -22.43
N ARG A 645 13.19 -14.98 -23.11
CA ARG A 645 14.61 -14.61 -22.90
C ARG A 645 14.66 -13.21 -22.30
N LEU A 646 15.36 -13.05 -21.18
CA LEU A 646 15.51 -11.74 -20.56
C LEU A 646 16.31 -10.81 -21.48
N THR A 647 15.83 -9.59 -21.65
CA THR A 647 16.50 -8.55 -22.44
C THR A 647 16.42 -7.21 -21.72
N TYR A 648 17.54 -6.53 -21.51
CA TYR A 648 17.55 -5.15 -21.02
C TYR A 648 17.43 -4.18 -22.19
N LEU A 649 16.34 -3.42 -22.23
CA LEU A 649 16.11 -2.44 -23.29
C LEU A 649 16.42 -1.02 -22.80
N PRO A 650 17.17 -0.21 -23.59
CA PRO A 650 17.26 1.22 -23.34
C PRO A 650 15.91 1.87 -23.67
N ILE A 651 15.28 2.45 -22.68
CA ILE A 651 14.00 3.18 -22.80
C ILE A 651 14.26 4.66 -22.50
N PRO A 652 13.83 5.59 -23.37
CA PRO A 652 13.92 7.02 -23.12
C PRO A 652 13.31 7.42 -21.78
N ARG A 653 14.01 8.25 -21.00
CA ARG A 653 13.54 8.70 -19.69
C ARG A 653 12.13 9.35 -19.72
N PRO A 654 11.71 10.11 -20.75
CA PRO A 654 10.34 10.63 -20.81
C PRO A 654 9.24 9.55 -20.79
N VAL A 655 9.56 8.31 -21.19
CA VAL A 655 8.62 7.18 -21.12
C VAL A 655 8.52 6.65 -19.68
N THR A 656 9.63 6.63 -18.95
CA THR A 656 9.76 6.02 -17.62
C THR A 656 9.57 6.99 -16.45
N GLU A 657 9.76 8.29 -16.66
CA GLU A 657 9.85 9.31 -15.60
C GLU A 657 8.69 9.29 -14.62
N THR A 658 7.46 9.06 -15.10
CA THR A 658 6.25 9.05 -14.26
C THR A 658 6.19 7.89 -13.27
N PHE A 659 6.97 6.83 -13.46
CA PHE A 659 6.94 5.64 -12.60
C PHE A 659 8.32 5.17 -12.11
N ARG A 660 9.41 5.69 -12.67
CA ARG A 660 10.82 5.33 -12.35
C ARG A 660 11.15 5.34 -10.86
N ALA A 661 10.68 6.36 -10.13
CA ALA A 661 10.96 6.49 -8.70
C ALA A 661 10.32 5.40 -7.84
N TYR A 662 9.30 4.72 -8.39
CA TYR A 662 8.45 3.73 -7.73
C TYR A 662 8.73 2.30 -8.18
N VAL A 663 9.82 2.05 -8.91
CA VAL A 663 10.24 0.69 -9.30
C VAL A 663 10.87 0.00 -8.09
N GLY A 664 10.45 -1.24 -7.82
CA GLY A 664 10.61 -1.94 -6.53
C GLY A 664 9.36 -1.74 -5.65
N ARG A 665 9.16 -2.59 -4.65
CA ARG A 665 8.00 -2.55 -3.74
C ARG A 665 8.22 -1.74 -2.47
N TYR A 666 9.47 -1.50 -2.09
CA TYR A 666 9.75 -0.82 -0.83
C TYR A 666 10.72 0.35 -0.96
N ARG A 667 10.18 1.56 -0.84
CA ARG A 667 10.91 2.78 -0.46
C ARG A 667 9.99 3.57 0.47
N GLY A 668 10.25 3.56 1.77
CA GLY A 668 9.41 4.24 2.77
C GLY A 668 9.11 5.69 2.39
N ASP A 669 10.13 6.42 1.94
CA ASP A 669 10.02 7.81 1.49
C ASP A 669 9.14 7.99 0.22
N ALA A 670 9.11 7.00 -0.67
CA ALA A 670 8.33 7.06 -1.90
C ALA A 670 6.84 6.72 -1.68
N LEU A 671 6.52 5.93 -0.65
CA LEU A 671 5.14 5.63 -0.25
C LEU A 671 4.48 6.87 0.35
N ALA A 672 5.19 7.57 1.26
CA ALA A 672 4.74 8.84 1.82
C ALA A 672 4.50 9.91 0.75
N ALA A 673 5.38 9.98 -0.26
CA ALA A 673 5.24 10.91 -1.39
C ALA A 673 4.07 10.55 -2.34
N ALA A 674 3.78 9.25 -2.53
CA ALA A 674 2.70 8.79 -3.40
C ALA A 674 1.30 8.87 -2.75
N GLN A 675 1.23 8.88 -1.42
CA GLN A 675 -0.02 9.03 -0.66
C GLN A 675 -0.37 10.50 -0.36
N GLY A 676 0.61 11.42 -0.47
CA GLY A 676 0.43 12.86 -0.28
C GLY A 676 0.13 13.66 -1.55
N GLY A 677 -0.38 13.03 -2.62
CA GLY A 677 -0.63 13.64 -3.93
C GLY A 677 -2.09 13.71 -4.33
#